data_AF-A0A494XC08-F1
#
_entry.id   AF-A0A494XC08-F1
#
_cell.length_a   1.000
_cell.length_b   1.000
_cell.length_c   1.000
_cell.angle_alpha   90.00
_cell.angle_beta   90.00
_cell.angle_gamma   90.00
#
_symmetry.space_group_name_H-M   'P 1'
#
loop_
_entity.id
_entity.type
_entity.pdbx_description
1 polymer ?
#
loop_
_entity_poly.entity_id
_entity_poly.type
_entity_poly.pdbx_seq_one_letter_code
_entity_poly.pdbx_strand_id
1 'polypeptide(L)'
;MSDANTTNAAQTHRGSAGGSASTGGAEYSSAVAAWAAVKLLAGGGASLDWNLPSHVSIASIHCESATEVDDLVLSLAAPGKVYIQIKHGLGFGSEFKKAVDQLVRQFLRPGFSPQNDRLVILTDDSASGSIRTDLKTVLERCRHLPSISKLSEEAGKSEATREAWHRLSTAIDERWKTVSGSVGPTDAELRTFLSCTYLTVCDPTHGRDAHYAIELLKRIGDEAQAAIIWDRLNRQVMTHAVLRTPVDRPLLWSKLEEVGLSVSVRRIPMLRREASLSELFRAMTQSIVDTETQEDRYDASHYVSRTSLDKAFAAFLAGDRALMIVVGQSGNGKSTWCIAQSAGQRAMPTLLVQGERLAADDATFEDTVWRLLDEHVTDRGGRLLAKPEILEWISHTPLLVIIDGLDRAPEPVIARLQPWLQSTIAFLRKAKVKLVLGSRPETFAGAAHLFKSQQSLVYKTNDESPYTVLEDFDEHEAIQAANLRGKPWLSKYRHPSLMAFSGAVEIQDDGTTLSSSEIIEQYLDYRIGDIQMRSGRLRELLDDFVDNIATVLADSHTGQLPRSVVTALIEKDPAAFNALKRGNFLRYAGDWVRVEPDEVSELLAARKIDIAQTIVELASHFEHPLKLGALRRAIVMLARQSPDKAIEALTNVIGVFEQSLDRSARLFAASVFIEFEDWSGLHPLAERLLAEWNITNLVLGVDRYDTFLPIARSSCWSPMERVKLLWRLAGGEYHFEWRQKDWPRIASVMWISSPEVDWAAAMLEAIETAPSDALAFLLDSFDSTLPLMGGDEACIGDLAQGLFFLSSDSLLTETLELLCNRTGRRFATVERLIVERSPQEALEWIRTKGPNALSNHQLLRLFEAIPQRTPLDGPTTQFFQGLANTTKNAAVQLQCLAILCGSGDEHAATRMLDENAITPAHTALLLSFDGDSFTRLVGRLVKRVVDRQVSAELLRGLVHTAPDEGQVAPITTALLTSLQSNPADIAAIGSATECLLYGALKMSTVPPSVAELANRVIATHNAAANRCLIYVTFPTNRAWSPSAEGAKIQRAIAAALAATVTDTENRSLMVSRLMHEPHDPQYAVDLLCKMLDTRSDDALLANTELDPDLLPLYPHASTIVARVKAARPFS
;
A
#
# COMPACT_ATOMS: atom_id res chain seq x y z
N MET A 1 39.18 9.61 -37.87
CA MET A 1 38.69 8.57 -38.79
C MET A 1 37.21 8.80 -38.97
N SER A 2 36.86 9.45 -40.09
CA SER A 2 35.90 8.97 -41.11
C SER A 2 34.44 9.16 -40.66
N ASP A 3 33.58 9.97 -41.27
CA ASP A 3 33.54 10.46 -42.65
C ASP A 3 32.80 11.79 -42.78
N ALA A 4 33.23 12.53 -43.80
CA ALA A 4 32.59 13.71 -44.34
C ALA A 4 31.43 13.30 -45.29
N ASN A 5 30.36 14.08 -45.31
CA ASN A 5 29.61 14.29 -46.54
C ASN A 5 28.92 15.66 -46.54
N THR A 6 29.61 16.62 -47.13
CA THR A 6 29.15 17.93 -47.58
C THR A 6 28.44 17.82 -48.93
N THR A 7 27.21 18.30 -49.03
CA THR A 7 26.59 18.69 -50.29
C THR A 7 26.35 20.21 -50.30
N ASN A 8 27.12 20.89 -51.15
CA ASN A 8 26.96 22.27 -51.54
C ASN A 8 25.67 22.44 -52.36
N ALA A 9 24.78 23.34 -51.93
CA ALA A 9 23.82 23.99 -52.80
C ALA A 9 24.14 25.49 -52.81
N ALA A 10 24.64 25.96 -53.95
CA ALA A 10 24.97 27.35 -54.22
C ALA A 10 23.72 28.24 -54.10
N GLN A 11 23.74 29.19 -53.17
CA GLN A 11 22.86 30.35 -53.20
C GLN A 11 23.69 31.62 -53.43
N THR A 12 23.39 32.21 -54.58
CA THR A 12 23.81 33.49 -55.13
C THR A 12 24.07 34.58 -54.08
N HIS A 13 25.29 35.13 -54.11
CA HIS A 13 25.62 36.42 -53.52
C HIS A 13 24.67 37.52 -54.03
N ARG A 14 23.88 38.10 -53.12
CA ARG A 14 23.32 39.45 -53.25
C ARG A 14 23.87 40.31 -52.11
N GLY A 15 24.63 41.33 -52.48
CA GLY A 15 24.80 42.61 -51.76
C GLY A 15 25.09 42.57 -50.27
N SER A 16 26.37 42.49 -49.91
CA SER A 16 26.88 42.83 -48.59
C SER A 16 26.85 44.36 -48.42
N ALA A 17 25.83 44.89 -47.75
CA ALA A 17 25.80 46.24 -47.16
C ALA A 17 24.56 46.38 -46.25
N GLY A 18 24.61 45.82 -45.04
CA GLY A 18 23.51 45.92 -44.06
C GLY A 18 23.73 45.26 -42.70
N GLY A 19 24.88 44.61 -42.48
CA GLY A 19 25.09 43.65 -41.38
C GLY A 19 25.37 44.21 -39.99
N SER A 20 25.39 45.53 -39.76
CA SER A 20 25.55 46.09 -38.40
C SER A 20 24.28 46.77 -37.86
N ALA A 21 23.37 47.20 -38.73
CA ALA A 21 22.13 47.86 -38.33
C ALA A 21 21.00 46.86 -38.01
N SER A 22 20.99 45.66 -38.63
CA SER A 22 20.00 44.62 -38.36
C SER A 22 20.28 43.84 -37.06
N THR A 23 21.55 43.73 -36.66
CA THR A 23 21.99 43.02 -35.45
C THR A 23 21.63 43.77 -34.17
N GLY A 24 21.89 45.08 -34.11
CA GLY A 24 21.57 45.90 -32.93
C GLY A 24 20.07 46.00 -32.62
N GLY A 25 19.21 46.02 -33.64
CA GLY A 25 17.75 46.03 -33.46
C GLY A 25 17.20 44.70 -32.91
N ALA A 26 17.75 43.57 -33.36
CA ALA A 26 17.36 42.25 -32.88
C ALA A 26 17.84 42.01 -31.43
N GLU A 27 19.06 42.42 -31.11
CA GLU A 27 19.61 42.37 -29.75
C GLU A 27 18.77 43.21 -28.78
N TYR A 28 18.40 44.43 -29.17
CA TYR A 28 17.53 45.30 -28.37
C TYR A 28 16.14 44.68 -28.14
N SER A 29 15.52 44.11 -29.17
CA SER A 29 14.22 43.43 -29.05
C SER A 29 14.30 42.25 -28.07
N SER A 30 15.38 41.45 -28.14
CA SER A 30 15.62 40.36 -27.20
C SER A 30 15.76 40.83 -25.77
N ALA A 31 16.47 41.95 -25.55
CA ALA A 31 16.63 42.53 -24.22
C ALA A 31 15.33 43.08 -23.64
N VAL A 32 14.47 43.67 -24.46
CA VAL A 32 13.13 44.10 -24.05
C VAL A 32 12.23 42.91 -23.68
N ALA A 33 12.28 41.82 -24.46
CA ALA A 33 11.55 40.61 -24.14
C ALA A 33 12.04 39.95 -22.84
N ALA A 34 13.36 39.93 -22.60
CA ALA A 34 13.95 39.47 -21.35
C ALA A 34 13.55 40.35 -20.15
N TRP A 35 13.53 41.67 -20.31
CA TRP A 35 13.02 42.60 -19.30
C TRP A 35 11.56 42.32 -18.94
N ALA A 36 10.70 42.06 -19.93
CA ALA A 36 9.33 41.67 -19.69
C ALA A 36 9.24 40.31 -18.98
N ALA A 37 10.10 39.34 -19.34
CA ALA A 37 10.20 38.03 -18.69
C ALA A 37 10.58 38.14 -17.21
N VAL A 38 11.51 39.04 -16.87
CA VAL A 38 11.84 39.32 -15.46
C VAL A 38 10.64 39.89 -14.71
N LYS A 39 9.86 40.79 -15.32
CA LYS A 39 8.64 41.32 -14.68
C LYS A 39 7.54 40.25 -14.54
N LEU A 40 7.41 39.33 -15.50
CA LEU A 40 6.53 38.16 -15.40
C LEU A 40 6.93 37.25 -14.23
N LEU A 41 8.23 36.95 -14.11
CA LEU A 41 8.78 36.18 -12.99
C LEU A 41 8.58 36.93 -11.65
N ALA A 42 8.74 38.26 -11.62
CA ALA A 42 8.59 39.06 -10.42
C ALA A 42 7.13 39.27 -9.96
N GLY A 43 6.15 39.11 -10.85
CA GLY A 43 4.73 39.21 -10.52
C GLY A 43 4.32 40.59 -9.96
N GLY A 44 3.42 40.62 -8.97
CA GLY A 44 2.86 41.85 -8.37
C GLY A 44 3.86 42.73 -7.62
N GLY A 45 5.15 42.35 -7.60
CA GLY A 45 6.26 43.15 -7.09
C GLY A 45 6.93 44.05 -8.13
N ALA A 46 6.55 43.95 -9.42
CA ALA A 46 7.11 44.75 -10.50
C ALA A 46 6.07 45.75 -11.06
N SER A 47 6.33 47.06 -10.90
CA SER A 47 5.49 48.11 -11.49
C SER A 47 5.39 47.96 -13.01
N LEU A 48 4.18 48.12 -13.55
CA LEU A 48 3.90 48.26 -14.99
C LEU A 48 3.43 49.70 -15.25
N ASP A 49 4.28 50.50 -15.92
CA ASP A 49 4.10 51.94 -16.04
C ASP A 49 3.17 52.34 -17.21
N TRP A 50 1.88 51.94 -17.16
CA TRP A 50 0.89 52.25 -18.22
C TRP A 50 -0.53 52.55 -17.68
N ASN A 51 -0.61 53.26 -16.54
CA ASN A 51 -1.87 53.47 -15.79
C ASN A 51 -2.65 52.16 -15.57
N LEU A 52 -1.91 51.09 -15.30
CA LEU A 52 -2.48 49.84 -14.82
C LEU A 52 -2.54 49.92 -13.28
N PRO A 53 -3.57 49.36 -12.64
CA PRO A 53 -3.59 49.25 -11.18
C PRO A 53 -2.34 48.53 -10.66
N SER A 54 -1.82 48.95 -9.51
CA SER A 54 -0.59 48.42 -8.92
C SER A 54 -0.63 46.91 -8.57
N HIS A 55 -1.81 46.29 -8.57
CA HIS A 55 -1.99 44.86 -8.34
C HIS A 55 -2.02 44.02 -9.62
N VAL A 56 -1.95 44.65 -10.81
CA VAL A 56 -1.97 43.93 -12.10
C VAL A 56 -0.56 43.48 -12.46
N SER A 57 -0.41 42.18 -12.72
CA SER A 57 0.85 41.56 -13.18
C SER A 57 0.72 40.96 -14.58
N ILE A 58 1.86 40.61 -15.19
CA ILE A 58 1.91 39.86 -16.44
C ILE A 58 1.58 38.39 -16.14
N ALA A 59 0.74 37.77 -16.96
CA ALA A 59 0.42 36.34 -16.93
C ALA A 59 1.20 35.55 -17.98
N SER A 60 1.37 36.10 -19.17
CA SER A 60 2.18 35.48 -20.23
C SER A 60 2.72 36.49 -21.23
N ILE A 61 3.78 36.09 -21.93
CA ILE A 61 4.50 36.89 -22.92
C ILE A 61 4.41 36.18 -24.27
N HIS A 62 4.10 36.91 -25.33
CA HIS A 62 4.08 36.41 -26.70
C HIS A 62 4.95 37.29 -27.57
N CYS A 63 6.05 36.73 -28.08
CA CYS A 63 6.91 37.40 -29.06
C CYS A 63 6.46 36.99 -30.47
N GLU A 64 6.59 37.88 -31.46
CA GLU A 64 6.19 37.62 -32.86
C GLU A 64 4.72 37.16 -33.00
N SER A 65 3.81 37.95 -32.43
CA SER A 65 2.39 37.60 -32.32
C SER A 65 1.66 37.65 -33.68
N ALA A 66 0.58 36.89 -33.84
CA ALA A 66 -0.33 36.98 -35.00
C ALA A 66 -1.26 38.22 -34.96
N THR A 67 -0.95 39.19 -34.10
CA THR A 67 -1.70 40.45 -33.98
C THR A 67 -1.10 41.53 -34.88
N GLU A 68 -1.74 42.69 -34.99
CA GLU A 68 -1.24 43.75 -35.89
C GLU A 68 0.04 44.40 -35.35
N VAL A 69 0.28 44.25 -34.04
CA VAL A 69 1.55 44.54 -33.36
C VAL A 69 2.28 43.22 -33.15
N ASP A 70 3.32 42.99 -33.93
CA ASP A 70 4.00 41.70 -34.02
C ASP A 70 5.10 41.53 -32.98
N ASP A 71 5.80 42.60 -32.59
CA ASP A 71 7.01 42.50 -31.75
C ASP A 71 6.77 41.79 -30.40
N LEU A 72 5.88 42.31 -29.55
CA LEU A 72 5.66 41.77 -28.20
C LEU A 72 4.23 42.04 -27.68
N VAL A 73 3.58 41.00 -27.16
CA VAL A 73 2.27 41.09 -26.51
C VAL A 73 2.33 40.49 -25.11
N LEU A 74 1.92 41.27 -24.11
CA LEU A 74 1.80 40.84 -22.72
C LEU A 74 0.33 40.58 -22.40
N SER A 75 0.00 39.35 -22.02
CA SER A 75 -1.30 39.06 -21.42
C SER A 75 -1.25 39.36 -19.93
N LEU A 76 -2.24 40.08 -19.41
CA LEU A 76 -2.31 40.44 -17.99
C LEU A 76 -3.07 39.38 -17.19
N ALA A 77 -2.79 39.30 -15.88
CA ALA A 77 -3.53 38.42 -14.97
C ALA A 77 -4.97 38.93 -14.71
N ALA A 78 -5.19 40.23 -14.85
CA ALA A 78 -6.52 40.84 -14.97
C ALA A 78 -6.94 40.87 -16.45
N PRO A 79 -8.24 41.06 -16.77
CA PRO A 79 -8.68 41.22 -18.15
C PRO A 79 -7.89 42.34 -18.85
N GLY A 80 -7.23 42.04 -19.97
CA GLY A 80 -6.51 43.01 -20.80
C GLY A 80 -5.17 42.51 -21.35
N LYS A 81 -4.64 43.23 -22.34
CA LYS A 81 -3.36 42.97 -23.00
C LYS A 81 -2.57 44.26 -23.24
N VAL A 82 -1.24 44.15 -23.21
CA VAL A 82 -0.34 45.23 -23.62
C VAL A 82 0.33 44.84 -24.93
N TYR A 83 0.08 45.60 -25.98
CA TYR A 83 0.68 45.42 -27.30
C TYR A 83 1.84 46.40 -27.43
N ILE A 84 3.06 45.88 -27.62
CA ILE A 84 4.29 46.65 -27.57
C ILE A 84 4.99 46.55 -28.92
N GLN A 85 5.14 47.70 -29.60
CA GLN A 85 5.99 47.84 -30.77
C GLN A 85 7.38 48.31 -30.32
N ILE A 86 8.41 47.53 -30.62
CA ILE A 86 9.78 47.76 -30.18
C ILE A 86 10.59 48.43 -31.30
N LYS A 87 11.19 49.59 -31.03
CA LYS A 87 12.02 50.32 -32.00
C LYS A 87 13.29 50.88 -31.36
N HIS A 88 14.45 50.42 -31.82
CA HIS A 88 15.76 50.96 -31.43
C HIS A 88 16.07 52.26 -32.19
N GLY A 89 16.45 53.34 -31.50
CA GLY A 89 16.86 54.62 -32.10
C GLY A 89 15.75 55.39 -32.82
N LEU A 90 14.52 55.38 -32.28
CA LEU A 90 13.35 55.90 -32.99
C LEU A 90 13.43 57.43 -33.25
N GLY A 91 13.17 57.81 -34.50
CA GLY A 91 13.00 59.20 -34.95
C GLY A 91 11.73 59.37 -35.77
N PHE A 92 11.30 60.63 -35.95
CA PHE A 92 10.16 60.94 -36.82
C PHE A 92 10.51 60.69 -38.30
N GLY A 93 10.24 59.48 -38.76
CA GLY A 93 10.48 59.01 -40.13
C GLY A 93 9.59 57.83 -40.50
N SER A 94 10.01 57.02 -41.48
CA SER A 94 9.23 55.87 -41.96
C SER A 94 8.95 54.83 -40.88
N GLU A 95 9.92 54.56 -40.00
CA GLU A 95 9.76 53.57 -38.92
C GLU A 95 8.77 54.04 -37.84
N PHE A 96 8.72 55.34 -37.55
CA PHE A 96 7.68 55.90 -36.69
C PHE A 96 6.29 55.76 -37.31
N LYS A 97 6.14 56.09 -38.61
CA LYS A 97 4.87 55.92 -39.31
C LYS A 97 4.39 54.45 -39.31
N LYS A 98 5.30 53.49 -39.50
CA LYS A 98 4.98 52.05 -39.42
C LYS A 98 4.52 51.63 -38.02
N ALA A 99 5.20 52.09 -36.97
CA ALA A 99 4.80 51.79 -35.60
C ALA A 99 3.39 52.33 -35.31
N VAL A 100 3.11 53.59 -35.68
CA VAL A 100 1.77 54.18 -35.55
C VAL A 100 0.74 53.41 -36.38
N ASP A 101 1.10 52.97 -37.60
CA ASP A 101 0.23 52.14 -38.45
C ASP A 101 -0.25 50.88 -37.71
N GLN A 102 0.69 50.11 -37.16
CA GLN A 102 0.40 48.88 -36.43
C GLN A 102 -0.49 49.12 -35.21
N LEU A 103 -0.24 50.19 -34.45
CA LEU A 103 -1.09 50.54 -33.30
C LEU A 103 -2.53 50.89 -33.73
N VAL A 104 -2.70 51.67 -34.80
CA VAL A 104 -4.04 52.04 -35.30
C VAL A 104 -4.80 50.82 -35.79
N ARG A 105 -4.14 49.92 -36.53
CA ARG A 105 -4.75 48.65 -36.97
C ARG A 105 -5.16 47.78 -35.79
N GLN A 106 -4.32 47.69 -34.76
CA GLN A 106 -4.63 46.91 -33.56
C GLN A 106 -5.81 47.49 -32.77
N PHE A 107 -5.88 48.82 -32.65
CA PHE A 107 -7.01 49.51 -31.99
C PHE A 107 -8.35 49.25 -32.68
N LEU A 108 -8.35 49.25 -34.02
CA LEU A 108 -9.55 49.04 -34.84
C LEU A 108 -9.95 47.57 -34.98
N ARG A 109 -9.14 46.63 -34.48
CA ARG A 109 -9.41 45.20 -34.58
C ARG A 109 -10.57 44.80 -33.64
N PRO A 110 -11.52 43.96 -34.11
CA PRO A 110 -12.55 43.41 -33.23
C PRO A 110 -11.94 42.67 -32.03
N GLY A 111 -12.37 43.05 -30.82
CA GLY A 111 -11.89 42.46 -29.56
C GLY A 111 -10.84 43.28 -28.80
N PHE A 112 -10.36 44.41 -29.33
CA PHE A 112 -9.55 45.37 -28.56
C PHE A 112 -10.43 46.16 -27.58
N SER A 113 -10.03 46.26 -26.31
CA SER A 113 -10.74 47.02 -25.27
C SER A 113 -9.90 48.21 -24.81
N PRO A 114 -10.25 49.46 -25.16
CA PRO A 114 -9.48 50.63 -24.72
C PRO A 114 -9.41 50.84 -23.20
N GLN A 115 -10.34 50.23 -22.44
CA GLN A 115 -10.35 50.26 -20.98
C GLN A 115 -9.27 49.34 -20.39
N ASN A 116 -9.13 48.15 -20.95
CA ASN A 116 -8.30 47.06 -20.41
C ASN A 116 -6.95 46.91 -21.12
N ASP A 117 -6.90 47.26 -22.41
CA ASP A 117 -5.74 47.08 -23.26
C ASP A 117 -4.88 48.35 -23.35
N ARG A 118 -3.60 48.17 -23.67
CA ARG A 118 -2.62 49.25 -23.82
C ARG A 118 -1.83 49.07 -25.11
N LEU A 119 -1.61 50.17 -25.84
CA LEU A 119 -0.78 50.24 -27.03
C LEU A 119 0.51 50.99 -26.66
N VAL A 120 1.67 50.39 -26.88
CA VAL A 120 2.94 50.95 -26.41
C VAL A 120 3.94 50.99 -27.57
N ILE A 121 4.54 52.15 -27.79
CA ILE A 121 5.79 52.24 -28.54
C ILE A 121 6.92 52.22 -27.50
N LEU A 122 7.80 51.24 -27.59
CA LEU A 122 8.94 51.10 -26.69
C LEU A 122 10.23 51.36 -27.46
N THR A 123 11.01 52.33 -26.99
CA THR A 123 12.27 52.78 -27.60
C THR A 123 13.34 53.00 -26.54
N ASP A 124 14.56 53.33 -26.93
CA ASP A 124 15.74 53.45 -26.08
C ASP A 124 16.26 54.88 -26.00
N ASP A 125 17.33 55.08 -25.25
CA ASP A 125 17.96 56.40 -25.09
C ASP A 125 18.66 56.91 -26.37
N SER A 126 18.84 56.07 -27.39
CA SER A 126 19.35 56.50 -28.70
C SER A 126 18.28 57.18 -29.57
N ALA A 127 17.00 57.13 -29.19
CA ALA A 127 15.91 57.83 -29.88
C ALA A 127 16.08 59.36 -29.88
N SER A 128 15.56 60.00 -30.94
CA SER A 128 15.65 61.47 -31.09
C SER A 128 14.99 62.22 -29.92
N GLY A 129 15.52 63.39 -29.55
CA GLY A 129 14.97 64.21 -28.47
C GLY A 129 13.49 64.57 -28.68
N SER A 130 13.08 64.75 -29.93
CA SER A 130 11.70 65.00 -30.35
C SER A 130 10.74 63.82 -30.09
N ILE A 131 11.25 62.59 -30.05
CA ILE A 131 10.47 61.41 -29.65
C ILE A 131 10.50 61.26 -28.12
N ARG A 132 11.70 61.19 -27.52
CA ARG A 132 11.85 60.89 -26.09
C ARG A 132 11.20 61.94 -25.17
N THR A 133 11.19 63.20 -25.58
CA THR A 133 10.71 64.32 -24.75
C THR A 133 9.40 64.88 -25.29
N ASP A 134 9.38 65.35 -26.54
CA ASP A 134 8.24 66.12 -27.05
C ASP A 134 7.02 65.23 -27.32
N LEU A 135 7.19 64.11 -28.03
CA LEU A 135 6.10 63.16 -28.28
C LEU A 135 5.57 62.54 -26.99
N LYS A 136 6.47 62.17 -26.07
CA LYS A 136 6.09 61.65 -24.74
C LYS A 136 5.18 62.63 -24.00
N THR A 137 5.60 63.90 -23.96
CA THR A 137 4.84 65.00 -23.33
C THR A 137 3.46 65.19 -24.00
N VAL A 138 3.39 65.10 -25.33
CA VAL A 138 2.13 65.18 -26.08
C VAL A 138 1.19 64.04 -25.69
N LEU A 139 1.66 62.79 -25.69
CA LEU A 139 0.84 61.62 -25.33
C LEU A 139 0.35 61.67 -23.88
N GLU A 140 1.22 62.03 -22.93
CA GLU A 140 0.85 62.22 -21.53
C GLU A 140 -0.21 63.31 -21.37
N ARG A 141 -0.02 64.46 -22.03
CA ARG A 141 -1.00 65.55 -21.97
C ARG A 141 -2.34 65.13 -22.55
N CYS A 142 -2.37 64.53 -23.74
CA CYS A 142 -3.60 64.10 -24.39
C CYS A 142 -4.44 63.15 -23.53
N ARG A 143 -3.79 62.33 -22.69
CA ARG A 143 -4.46 61.42 -21.75
C ARG A 143 -5.17 62.13 -20.59
N HIS A 144 -4.71 63.32 -20.22
CA HIS A 144 -5.23 64.09 -19.09
C HIS A 144 -6.06 65.31 -19.50
N LEU A 145 -6.28 65.53 -20.80
CA LEU A 145 -7.09 66.65 -21.28
C LEU A 145 -8.58 66.44 -20.95
N PRO A 146 -9.28 67.46 -20.43
CA PRO A 146 -10.73 67.41 -20.25
C PRO A 146 -11.45 67.12 -21.57
N SER A 147 -12.54 66.37 -21.52
CA SER A 147 -13.33 65.97 -22.70
C SER A 147 -13.86 67.17 -23.52
N ILE A 148 -13.94 68.36 -22.91
CA ILE A 148 -14.44 69.59 -23.52
C ILE A 148 -13.37 70.37 -24.33
N SER A 149 -12.08 70.06 -24.11
CA SER A 149 -10.95 70.82 -24.68
C SER A 149 -10.48 70.18 -25.98
N LYS A 150 -10.55 70.87 -27.12
CA LYS A 150 -10.12 70.34 -28.44
C LYS A 150 -8.65 69.89 -28.46
N LEU A 151 -8.40 68.66 -28.95
CA LEU A 151 -7.05 68.09 -29.03
C LEU A 151 -6.11 68.94 -29.89
N SER A 152 -6.61 69.45 -31.02
CA SER A 152 -5.83 70.25 -31.97
C SER A 152 -5.28 71.56 -31.40
N GLU A 153 -5.90 72.11 -30.35
CA GLU A 153 -5.54 73.39 -29.74
C GLU A 153 -4.67 73.21 -28.48
N GLU A 154 -4.85 72.10 -27.74
CA GLU A 154 -4.25 71.92 -26.41
C GLU A 154 -3.16 70.83 -26.31
N ALA A 155 -2.99 69.98 -27.33
CA ALA A 155 -1.98 68.91 -27.31
C ALA A 155 -0.53 69.45 -27.28
N GLY A 156 -0.23 70.54 -27.98
CA GLY A 156 1.10 71.15 -28.08
C GLY A 156 1.14 72.60 -27.56
N LYS A 157 1.97 72.89 -26.56
CA LYS A 157 2.10 74.23 -25.93
C LYS A 157 3.38 74.96 -26.32
N SER A 158 4.43 74.21 -26.65
CA SER A 158 5.69 74.72 -27.24
C SER A 158 5.71 74.42 -28.74
N GLU A 159 6.56 75.11 -29.50
CA GLU A 159 6.78 74.83 -30.92
C GLU A 159 7.18 73.37 -31.16
N ALA A 160 8.09 72.84 -30.35
CA ALA A 160 8.54 71.45 -30.41
C ALA A 160 7.39 70.44 -30.16
N THR A 161 6.52 70.69 -29.17
CA THR A 161 5.37 69.80 -28.89
C THR A 161 4.23 69.96 -29.90
N ARG A 162 4.07 71.14 -30.54
CA ARG A 162 3.13 71.31 -31.66
C ARG A 162 3.58 70.54 -32.90
N GLU A 163 4.88 70.57 -33.21
CA GLU A 163 5.45 69.81 -34.32
C GLU A 163 5.33 68.30 -34.06
N ALA A 164 5.63 67.83 -32.85
CA ALA A 164 5.44 66.42 -32.47
C ALA A 164 3.96 65.98 -32.55
N TRP A 165 3.02 66.81 -32.09
CA TRP A 165 1.58 66.58 -32.24
C TRP A 165 1.16 66.52 -33.71
N HIS A 166 1.59 67.47 -34.53
CA HIS A 166 1.29 67.50 -35.96
C HIS A 166 1.74 66.19 -36.61
N ARG A 167 2.99 65.77 -36.41
CA ARG A 167 3.51 64.50 -36.97
C ARG A 167 2.76 63.26 -36.49
N LEU A 168 2.41 63.18 -35.20
CA LEU A 168 1.63 62.08 -34.65
C LEU A 168 0.22 62.05 -35.27
N SER A 169 -0.50 63.17 -35.23
CA SER A 169 -1.88 63.29 -35.73
C SER A 169 -1.97 63.00 -37.23
N THR A 170 -1.01 63.48 -38.03
CA THR A 170 -0.93 63.18 -39.47
C THR A 170 -0.71 61.69 -39.70
N ALA A 171 0.20 61.04 -38.98
CA ALA A 171 0.45 59.60 -39.13
C ALA A 171 -0.79 58.76 -38.74
N ILE A 172 -1.51 59.15 -37.68
CA ILE A 172 -2.76 58.51 -37.28
C ILE A 172 -3.83 58.70 -38.35
N ASP A 173 -4.08 59.94 -38.79
CA ASP A 173 -5.13 60.27 -39.77
C ASP A 173 -4.89 59.60 -41.13
N GLU A 174 -3.65 59.64 -41.64
CA GLU A 174 -3.24 58.93 -42.86
C GLU A 174 -3.61 57.44 -42.78
N ARG A 175 -3.30 56.81 -41.64
CA ARG A 175 -3.57 55.37 -41.51
C ARG A 175 -5.03 55.06 -41.25
N TRP A 176 -5.69 55.79 -40.38
CA TRP A 176 -7.09 55.59 -40.04
C TRP A 176 -7.97 55.64 -41.29
N LYS A 177 -7.73 56.64 -42.15
CA LYS A 177 -8.39 56.74 -43.47
C LYS A 177 -8.15 55.51 -44.33
N THR A 178 -6.94 54.96 -44.31
CA THR A 178 -6.60 53.76 -45.08
C THR A 178 -7.33 52.51 -44.55
N VAL A 179 -7.56 52.40 -43.25
CA VAL A 179 -8.25 51.25 -42.62
C VAL A 179 -9.78 51.38 -42.69
N SER A 180 -10.30 52.57 -42.47
CA SER A 180 -11.74 52.85 -42.30
C SER A 180 -12.45 53.34 -43.57
N GLY A 181 -11.82 53.25 -44.74
CA GLY A 181 -12.46 53.58 -46.02
C GLY A 181 -12.53 55.08 -46.36
N SER A 182 -11.47 55.83 -46.06
CA SER A 182 -11.24 57.27 -46.34
C SER A 182 -11.82 58.28 -45.36
N VAL A 183 -12.35 57.83 -44.22
CA VAL A 183 -12.80 58.69 -43.11
C VAL A 183 -11.73 58.70 -42.01
N GLY A 184 -11.30 59.90 -41.58
CA GLY A 184 -10.37 60.06 -40.46
C GLY A 184 -11.06 59.85 -39.10
N PRO A 185 -10.32 59.73 -37.99
CA PRO A 185 -10.93 59.54 -36.67
C PRO A 185 -11.73 60.76 -36.23
N THR A 186 -12.86 60.54 -35.57
CA THR A 186 -13.52 61.59 -34.80
C THR A 186 -12.65 62.00 -33.61
N ASP A 187 -12.86 63.21 -33.07
CA ASP A 187 -12.11 63.69 -31.89
C ASP A 187 -12.32 62.76 -30.67
N ALA A 188 -13.49 62.14 -30.53
CA ALA A 188 -13.78 61.16 -29.47
C ALA A 188 -13.02 59.83 -29.67
N GLU A 189 -12.96 59.31 -30.90
CA GLU A 189 -12.19 58.10 -31.23
C GLU A 189 -10.70 58.36 -31.05
N LEU A 190 -10.20 59.51 -31.51
CA LEU A 190 -8.81 59.90 -31.36
C LEU A 190 -8.42 60.04 -29.88
N ARG A 191 -9.28 60.62 -29.04
CA ARG A 191 -9.07 60.64 -27.57
C ARG A 191 -9.01 59.25 -26.97
N THR A 192 -9.89 58.36 -27.42
CA THR A 192 -9.94 56.97 -26.93
C THR A 192 -8.69 56.19 -27.33
N PHE A 193 -8.20 56.38 -28.55
CA PHE A 193 -6.92 55.82 -29.01
C PHE A 193 -5.74 56.38 -28.21
N LEU A 194 -5.67 57.69 -28.02
CA LEU A 194 -4.58 58.34 -27.30
C LEU A 194 -4.58 58.02 -25.79
N SER A 195 -5.75 57.78 -25.18
CA SER A 195 -5.83 57.47 -23.76
C SER A 195 -5.21 56.11 -23.41
N CYS A 196 -5.25 55.15 -24.34
CA CYS A 196 -4.63 53.83 -24.20
C CYS A 196 -3.27 53.69 -24.91
N THR A 197 -2.75 54.76 -25.54
CA THR A 197 -1.44 54.77 -26.24
C THR A 197 -0.32 55.38 -25.38
N TYR A 198 0.83 54.73 -25.33
CA TYR A 198 1.97 55.08 -24.48
C TYR A 198 3.29 55.07 -25.27
N LEU A 199 4.24 55.89 -24.83
CA LEU A 199 5.63 55.86 -25.28
C LEU A 199 6.51 55.60 -24.06
N THR A 200 7.24 54.49 -24.08
CA THR A 200 8.17 54.08 -23.01
C THR A 200 9.60 54.13 -23.54
N VAL A 201 10.49 54.78 -22.79
CA VAL A 201 11.94 54.74 -23.04
C VAL A 201 12.54 53.75 -22.05
N CYS A 202 13.19 52.69 -22.54
CA CYS A 202 13.76 51.59 -21.76
C CYS A 202 15.14 51.25 -22.32
N ASP A 203 16.15 51.10 -21.47
CA ASP A 203 17.49 50.65 -21.87
C ASP A 203 17.86 49.34 -21.16
N PRO A 204 17.33 48.20 -21.66
CA PRO A 204 17.59 46.89 -21.09
C PRO A 204 18.91 46.28 -21.57
N THR A 205 19.68 46.90 -22.47
CA THR A 205 20.90 46.26 -22.98
C THR A 205 22.08 46.44 -22.03
N HIS A 206 22.36 47.68 -21.60
CA HIS A 206 23.50 48.02 -20.75
C HIS A 206 23.18 49.13 -19.73
N GLY A 207 21.91 49.55 -19.65
CA GLY A 207 21.46 50.73 -18.92
C GLY A 207 20.84 50.46 -17.55
N ARG A 208 20.05 51.43 -17.09
CA ARG A 208 19.36 51.41 -15.79
C ARG A 208 18.33 50.28 -15.70
N ASP A 209 17.65 49.96 -16.80
CA ASP A 209 16.60 48.94 -16.80
C ASP A 209 17.16 47.52 -16.72
N ALA A 210 18.35 47.28 -17.28
CA ALA A 210 19.10 46.03 -17.10
C ALA A 210 19.48 45.81 -15.64
N HIS A 211 20.05 46.84 -14.98
CA HIS A 211 20.38 46.80 -13.56
C HIS A 211 19.14 46.56 -12.70
N TYR A 212 18.04 47.26 -13.00
CA TYR A 212 16.78 47.08 -12.28
C TYR A 212 16.21 45.66 -12.46
N ALA A 213 16.32 45.08 -13.66
CA ALA A 213 15.91 43.70 -13.92
C ALA A 213 16.76 42.70 -13.12
N ILE A 214 18.07 42.88 -13.04
CA ILE A 214 18.96 42.06 -12.21
C ILE A 214 18.59 42.20 -10.72
N GLU A 215 18.33 43.40 -10.23
CA GLU A 215 17.88 43.62 -8.84
C GLU A 215 16.51 42.96 -8.55
N LEU A 216 15.58 42.95 -9.52
CA LEU A 216 14.34 42.18 -9.39
C LEU A 216 14.61 40.67 -9.33
N LEU A 217 15.52 40.16 -10.17
CA LEU A 217 15.91 38.75 -10.15
C LEU A 217 16.52 38.34 -8.81
N LYS A 218 17.31 39.21 -8.17
CA LYS A 218 17.81 39.00 -6.81
C LYS A 218 16.68 38.86 -5.77
N ARG A 219 15.48 39.38 -6.00
CA ARG A 219 14.33 39.21 -5.08
C ARG A 219 13.58 37.90 -5.26
N ILE A 220 13.79 37.22 -6.38
CA ILE A 220 13.00 36.05 -6.79
C ILE A 220 13.84 34.81 -7.12
N GLY A 221 15.16 34.88 -6.93
CA GLY A 221 16.11 33.78 -7.15
C GLY A 221 17.37 33.91 -6.29
N ASP A 222 18.36 33.07 -6.57
CA ASP A 222 19.68 33.18 -5.95
C ASP A 222 20.36 34.48 -6.40
N GLU A 223 20.79 35.28 -5.42
CA GLU A 223 21.47 36.55 -5.67
C GLU A 223 22.75 36.35 -6.49
N ALA A 224 23.47 35.26 -6.26
CA ALA A 224 24.69 34.92 -7.00
C ALA A 224 24.40 34.55 -8.47
N GLN A 225 23.19 34.08 -8.76
CA GLN A 225 22.78 33.62 -10.09
C GLN A 225 22.04 34.70 -10.90
N ALA A 226 21.62 35.82 -10.30
CA ALA A 226 20.76 36.82 -10.92
C ALA A 226 21.30 37.35 -12.27
N ALA A 227 22.61 37.63 -12.37
CA ALA A 227 23.23 38.06 -13.62
C ALA A 227 23.26 36.94 -14.68
N ILE A 228 23.48 35.69 -14.27
CA ILE A 228 23.50 34.53 -15.17
C ILE A 228 22.08 34.27 -15.71
N ILE A 229 21.06 34.39 -14.86
CA ILE A 229 19.65 34.28 -15.26
C ILE A 229 19.30 35.37 -16.27
N TRP A 230 19.72 36.61 -16.03
CA TRP A 230 19.54 37.71 -16.97
C TRP A 230 20.15 37.40 -18.35
N ASP A 231 21.40 36.98 -18.39
CA ASP A 231 22.09 36.60 -19.64
C ASP A 231 21.45 35.40 -20.35
N ARG A 232 20.83 34.50 -19.59
CA ARG A 232 20.12 33.35 -20.13
C ARG A 232 18.78 33.77 -20.76
N LEU A 233 18.00 34.59 -20.07
CA LEU A 233 16.73 35.12 -20.59
C LEU A 233 16.96 35.93 -21.88
N ASN A 234 18.00 36.77 -21.92
CA ASN A 234 18.40 37.52 -23.13
C ASN A 234 18.69 36.65 -24.34
N ARG A 235 19.15 35.40 -24.15
CA ARG A 235 19.45 34.48 -25.24
C ARG A 235 18.28 33.58 -25.62
N GLN A 236 17.38 33.27 -24.67
CA GLN A 236 16.36 32.23 -24.85
C GLN A 236 14.95 32.73 -25.14
N VAL A 237 14.53 33.89 -24.61
CA VAL A 237 13.12 34.33 -24.72
C VAL A 237 12.73 34.52 -26.20
N MET A 238 13.63 35.03 -27.03
CA MET A 238 13.40 35.16 -28.48
C MET A 238 13.54 33.86 -29.25
N THR A 239 14.18 32.81 -28.72
CA THR A 239 14.16 31.48 -29.35
C THR A 239 12.74 30.89 -29.35
N HIS A 240 11.93 31.24 -28.35
CA HIS A 240 10.50 30.89 -28.31
C HIS A 240 9.63 31.75 -29.23
N ALA A 241 10.12 32.92 -29.67
CA ALA A 241 9.47 33.74 -30.71
C ALA A 241 9.38 32.98 -32.05
N VAL A 242 10.43 32.23 -32.40
CA VAL A 242 10.48 31.37 -33.59
C VAL A 242 9.38 30.29 -33.59
N LEU A 243 8.97 29.84 -32.39
CA LEU A 243 7.92 28.83 -32.19
C LEU A 243 6.51 29.42 -31.97
N ARG A 244 6.37 30.76 -31.97
CA ARG A 244 5.10 31.50 -31.78
C ARG A 244 4.24 31.03 -30.60
N THR A 245 4.87 30.50 -29.55
CA THR A 245 4.17 29.93 -28.39
C THR A 245 4.20 30.92 -27.22
N PRO A 246 3.08 31.13 -26.50
CA PRO A 246 3.08 31.86 -25.24
C PRO A 246 4.15 31.35 -24.28
N VAL A 247 4.81 32.29 -23.59
CA VAL A 247 5.70 31.98 -22.48
C VAL A 247 5.06 32.47 -21.19
N ASP A 248 4.69 31.54 -20.31
CA ASP A 248 4.17 31.82 -18.97
C ASP A 248 5.25 31.59 -17.90
N ARG A 249 4.91 31.88 -16.64
CA ARG A 249 5.85 31.75 -15.53
C ARG A 249 6.29 30.29 -15.28
N PRO A 250 5.39 29.28 -15.24
CA PRO A 250 5.78 27.88 -15.10
C PRO A 250 6.76 27.40 -16.18
N LEU A 251 6.55 27.79 -17.44
CA LEU A 251 7.46 27.43 -18.53
C LEU A 251 8.86 28.03 -18.32
N LEU A 252 8.95 29.30 -17.91
CA LEU A 252 10.23 29.93 -17.60
C LEU A 252 10.95 29.27 -16.43
N TRP A 253 10.23 28.95 -15.35
CA TRP A 253 10.80 28.22 -14.22
C TRP A 253 11.38 26.88 -14.66
N SER A 254 10.61 26.08 -15.41
CA SER A 254 11.08 24.79 -15.93
C SER A 254 12.35 24.93 -16.77
N LYS A 255 12.40 25.92 -17.67
CA LYS A 255 13.58 26.15 -18.54
C LYS A 255 14.82 26.65 -17.82
N LEU A 256 14.66 27.40 -16.74
CA LEU A 256 15.78 27.84 -15.90
C LEU A 256 16.26 26.69 -14.99
N GLU A 257 15.35 25.88 -14.47
CA GLU A 257 15.68 24.69 -13.66
C GLU A 257 16.40 23.61 -14.48
N GLU A 258 16.04 23.38 -15.75
CA GLU A 258 16.73 22.45 -16.68
C GLU A 258 18.25 22.73 -16.78
N VAL A 259 18.67 23.97 -16.52
CA VAL A 259 20.09 24.39 -16.55
C VAL A 259 20.65 24.71 -15.17
N GLY A 260 19.95 24.33 -14.09
CA GLY A 260 20.40 24.47 -12.71
C GLY A 260 20.31 25.90 -12.15
N LEU A 261 19.50 26.78 -12.74
CA LEU A 261 19.28 28.14 -12.26
C LEU A 261 18.00 28.22 -11.41
N SER A 262 18.13 28.61 -10.15
CA SER A 262 17.01 28.66 -9.21
C SER A 262 16.32 30.02 -9.20
N VAL A 263 15.02 30.01 -9.48
CA VAL A 263 14.12 31.18 -9.52
C VAL A 263 12.83 30.93 -8.74
N SER A 264 12.89 30.02 -7.75
CA SER A 264 11.80 29.66 -6.84
C SER A 264 11.93 30.33 -5.46
N VAL A 265 12.97 31.15 -5.25
CA VAL A 265 13.23 31.81 -3.96
C VAL A 265 12.49 33.15 -3.91
N ARG A 266 11.20 33.12 -3.60
CA ARG A 266 10.42 34.36 -3.41
C ARG A 266 10.77 35.02 -2.08
N ARG A 267 11.31 36.24 -2.13
CA ARG A 267 11.49 37.11 -0.95
C ARG A 267 10.26 37.99 -0.71
N ILE A 268 9.83 38.08 0.55
CA ILE A 268 8.71 38.89 1.02
C ILE A 268 9.26 40.06 1.87
N PRO A 269 8.85 41.31 1.59
CA PRO A 269 9.23 42.46 2.41
C PRO A 269 8.66 42.37 3.83
N MET A 270 9.54 42.52 4.82
CA MET A 270 9.23 42.67 6.25
C MET A 270 9.67 44.05 6.75
N LEU A 271 9.22 44.43 7.94
CA LEU A 271 9.45 45.77 8.52
C LEU A 271 10.93 46.21 8.61
N ARG A 272 11.88 45.26 8.65
CA ARG A 272 13.34 45.53 8.78
C ARG A 272 14.24 44.76 7.82
N ARG A 273 13.71 43.84 7.03
CA ARG A 273 14.46 42.95 6.13
C ARG A 273 13.55 42.34 5.07
N GLU A 274 14.12 41.73 4.06
CA GLU A 274 13.40 40.76 3.23
C GLU A 274 13.62 39.35 3.79
N ALA A 275 12.60 38.48 3.69
CA ALA A 275 12.69 37.08 4.09
C ALA A 275 12.18 36.18 2.96
N SER A 276 12.91 35.12 2.63
CA SER A 276 12.43 34.14 1.64
C SER A 276 11.26 33.32 2.20
N LEU A 277 10.40 32.79 1.31
CA LEU A 277 9.35 31.84 1.71
C LEU A 277 9.92 30.67 2.52
N SER A 278 11.06 30.13 2.11
CA SER A 278 11.73 29.03 2.84
C SER A 278 12.15 29.44 4.25
N GLU A 279 12.66 30.66 4.45
CA GLU A 279 12.98 31.20 5.78
C GLU A 279 11.73 31.41 6.63
N LEU A 280 10.64 31.88 6.03
CA LEU A 280 9.36 32.08 6.72
C LEU A 280 8.78 30.75 7.20
N PHE A 281 8.73 29.72 6.35
CA PHE A 281 8.26 28.39 6.76
C PHE A 281 9.12 27.78 7.87
N ARG A 282 10.45 27.92 7.79
CA ARG A 282 11.35 27.48 8.87
C ARG A 282 11.08 28.24 10.17
N ALA A 283 10.89 29.56 10.11
CA ALA A 283 10.58 30.37 11.28
C ALA A 283 9.21 30.03 11.90
N MET A 284 8.20 29.71 11.07
CA MET A 284 6.90 29.23 11.53
C MET A 284 7.03 27.91 12.27
N THR A 285 7.75 26.94 11.70
CA THR A 285 8.01 25.65 12.34
C THR A 285 8.80 25.81 13.63
N GLN A 286 9.87 26.61 13.63
CA GLN A 286 10.67 26.85 14.83
C GLN A 286 9.83 27.45 15.94
N SER A 287 8.91 28.38 15.63
CA SER A 287 7.99 28.94 16.62
C SER A 287 7.10 27.88 17.28
N ILE A 288 6.70 26.84 16.54
CA ILE A 288 5.92 25.72 17.10
C ILE A 288 6.83 24.85 17.97
N VAL A 289 8.00 24.46 17.47
CA VAL A 289 8.98 23.66 18.24
C VAL A 289 9.35 24.36 19.55
N ASP A 290 9.62 25.66 19.51
CA ASP A 290 9.95 26.47 20.69
C ASP A 290 8.78 26.52 21.68
N THR A 291 7.54 26.65 21.20
CA THR A 291 6.35 26.63 22.05
C THR A 291 6.16 25.27 22.72
N GLU A 292 6.27 24.17 21.96
CA GLU A 292 6.15 22.81 22.49
C GLU A 292 7.28 22.46 23.47
N THR A 293 8.48 23.02 23.27
CA THR A 293 9.62 22.88 24.20
C THR A 293 9.41 23.71 25.47
N GLN A 294 8.96 24.97 25.36
CA GLN A 294 8.68 25.85 26.51
C GLN A 294 7.53 25.32 27.38
N GLU A 295 6.59 24.57 26.79
CA GLU A 295 5.47 23.97 27.49
C GLU A 295 5.77 22.53 28.00
N ASP A 296 7.05 22.12 28.01
CA ASP A 296 7.55 20.80 28.46
C ASP A 296 6.86 19.61 27.76
N ARG A 297 6.38 19.79 26.52
CA ARG A 297 5.73 18.74 25.72
C ARG A 297 6.67 18.07 24.72
N TYR A 298 7.78 18.73 24.40
CA TYR A 298 8.84 18.17 23.59
C TYR A 298 10.20 18.42 24.24
N ASP A 299 10.96 17.35 24.40
CA ASP A 299 12.35 17.42 24.83
C ASP A 299 13.19 16.54 23.90
N ALA A 300 14.06 17.18 23.12
CA ALA A 300 14.92 16.51 22.17
C ALA A 300 15.88 15.50 22.84
N SER A 301 16.23 15.70 24.11
CA SER A 301 17.11 14.79 24.86
C SER A 301 16.41 13.49 25.28
N HIS A 302 15.08 13.50 25.35
CA HIS A 302 14.25 12.33 25.66
C HIS A 302 13.62 11.68 24.41
N TYR A 303 13.85 12.24 23.22
CA TYR A 303 13.29 11.71 21.99
C TYR A 303 13.99 10.41 21.56
N VAL A 304 13.19 9.39 21.23
CA VAL A 304 13.65 8.12 20.65
C VAL A 304 13.25 8.07 19.18
N SER A 305 14.23 7.81 18.31
CA SER A 305 14.05 7.61 16.88
C SER A 305 13.19 6.36 16.62
N ARG A 306 12.29 6.45 15.64
CA ARG A 306 11.32 5.38 15.33
C ARG A 306 11.81 4.65 14.10
N THR A 307 12.56 3.56 14.27
CA THR A 307 13.44 3.02 13.22
C THR A 307 12.69 2.71 11.93
N SER A 308 11.55 2.03 12.02
CA SER A 308 10.74 1.63 10.85
C SER A 308 10.09 2.84 10.17
N LEU A 309 9.53 3.77 10.95
CA LEU A 309 8.89 4.96 10.42
C LEU A 309 9.90 5.95 9.83
N ASP A 310 11.07 6.11 10.44
CA ASP A 310 12.14 7.00 9.98
C ASP A 310 12.73 6.51 8.65
N LYS A 311 12.87 5.18 8.46
CA LYS A 311 13.24 4.59 7.17
C LYS A 311 12.18 4.86 6.10
N ALA A 312 10.90 4.64 6.42
CA ALA A 312 9.79 4.89 5.50
C ALA A 312 9.71 6.39 5.11
N PHE A 313 9.90 7.27 6.07
CA PHE A 313 9.91 8.72 5.84
C PHE A 313 11.09 9.17 4.98
N ALA A 314 12.29 8.63 5.22
CA ALA A 314 13.46 8.90 4.38
C ALA A 314 13.22 8.45 2.92
N ALA A 315 12.65 7.27 2.72
CA ALA A 315 12.28 6.76 1.40
C ALA A 315 11.18 7.62 0.73
N PHE A 316 10.18 8.06 1.49
CA PHE A 316 9.16 9.00 1.02
C PHE A 316 9.77 10.31 0.53
N LEU A 317 10.69 10.89 1.29
CA LEU A 317 11.35 12.14 0.91
C LEU A 317 12.20 12.00 -0.35
N ALA A 318 12.86 10.85 -0.52
CA ALA A 318 13.71 10.57 -1.68
C ALA A 318 12.91 10.20 -2.96
N GLY A 319 11.71 9.63 -2.83
CA GLY A 319 10.89 9.19 -3.95
C GLY A 319 9.99 10.28 -4.57
N ASP A 320 9.23 9.92 -5.60
CA ASP A 320 8.35 10.84 -6.35
C ASP A 320 6.95 11.01 -5.73
N ARG A 321 6.64 10.24 -4.68
CA ARG A 321 5.35 10.31 -3.99
C ARG A 321 5.21 11.66 -3.27
N ALA A 322 4.00 12.23 -3.28
CA ALA A 322 3.74 13.54 -2.70
C ALA A 322 2.96 13.50 -1.37
N LEU A 323 2.33 12.36 -1.04
CA LEU A 323 1.52 12.22 0.18
C LEU A 323 1.97 10.99 0.98
N MET A 324 2.25 11.19 2.27
CA MET A 324 2.45 10.11 3.26
C MET A 324 1.43 10.26 4.38
N ILE A 325 0.80 9.15 4.78
CA ILE A 325 -0.20 9.14 5.85
C ILE A 325 0.38 8.33 7.00
N VAL A 326 0.57 8.97 8.15
CA VAL A 326 1.09 8.35 9.37
C VAL A 326 -0.05 8.19 10.36
N VAL A 327 -0.36 6.95 10.71
CA VAL A 327 -1.44 6.62 11.65
C VAL A 327 -0.89 5.95 12.90
N GLY A 328 -1.54 6.10 14.03
CA GLY A 328 -1.17 5.43 15.27
C GLY A 328 -2.15 5.76 16.39
N GLN A 329 -2.16 4.96 17.45
CA GLN A 329 -3.05 5.16 18.59
C GLN A 329 -2.67 6.40 19.41
N SER A 330 -3.55 6.82 20.33
CA SER A 330 -3.27 7.94 21.24
C SER A 330 -2.02 7.63 22.06
N GLY A 331 -1.08 8.56 22.18
CA GLY A 331 0.12 8.37 23.00
C GLY A 331 1.28 7.56 22.39
N ASN A 332 1.14 7.03 21.16
CA ASN A 332 2.24 6.37 20.42
C ASN A 332 3.40 7.31 20.01
N GLY A 333 3.33 8.60 20.36
CA GLY A 333 4.39 9.57 20.06
C GLY A 333 4.34 10.19 18.66
N LYS A 334 3.17 10.17 17.98
CA LYS A 334 2.97 10.80 16.66
C LYS A 334 3.40 12.27 16.65
N SER A 335 2.89 13.07 17.59
CA SER A 335 3.21 14.49 17.69
C SER A 335 4.68 14.74 17.97
N THR A 336 5.28 13.98 18.89
CA THR A 336 6.72 14.04 19.20
C THR A 336 7.55 13.70 17.97
N TRP A 337 7.13 12.70 17.19
CA TRP A 337 7.75 12.35 15.91
C TRP A 337 7.60 13.48 14.89
N CYS A 338 6.40 14.04 14.68
CA CYS A 338 6.17 15.17 13.79
C CYS A 338 7.06 16.37 14.14
N ILE A 339 7.20 16.70 15.43
CA ILE A 339 8.06 17.78 15.93
C ILE A 339 9.53 17.47 15.66
N ALA A 340 10.02 16.27 16.01
CA ALA A 340 11.41 15.87 15.76
C ALA A 340 11.74 15.87 14.25
N GLN A 341 10.82 15.37 13.42
CA GLN A 341 10.94 15.40 11.97
C GLN A 341 10.78 16.80 11.37
N SER A 342 10.28 17.78 12.12
CA SER A 342 10.19 19.17 11.67
C SER A 342 11.39 20.01 12.13
N ALA A 343 11.92 19.72 13.32
CA ALA A 343 13.04 20.44 13.94
C ALA A 343 14.41 20.10 13.30
N GLY A 344 14.56 18.91 12.72
CA GLY A 344 15.83 18.49 12.09
C GLY A 344 16.24 19.38 10.90
N GLN A 345 17.56 19.61 10.76
CA GLN A 345 18.11 20.38 9.64
C GLN A 345 17.93 19.62 8.31
N ARG A 346 16.97 20.07 7.50
CA ARG A 346 16.68 19.51 6.16
C ARG A 346 16.94 20.53 5.06
N ALA A 347 17.33 20.03 3.88
CA ALA A 347 17.47 20.85 2.68
C ALA A 347 16.11 21.46 2.25
N MET A 348 15.06 20.63 2.23
CA MET A 348 13.69 21.09 1.97
C MET A 348 13.17 21.90 3.17
N PRO A 349 12.65 23.13 2.99
CA PRO A 349 11.96 23.84 4.06
C PRO A 349 10.77 23.02 4.54
N THR A 350 10.56 23.01 5.86
CA THR A 350 9.49 22.26 6.50
C THR A 350 8.54 23.21 7.20
N LEU A 351 7.24 23.07 6.95
CA LEU A 351 6.15 23.72 7.65
C LEU A 351 5.43 22.67 8.50
N LEU A 352 5.55 22.78 9.82
CA LEU A 352 4.72 22.04 10.77
C LEU A 352 3.39 22.79 10.97
N VAL A 353 2.28 22.08 10.87
CA VAL A 353 0.94 22.59 11.12
C VAL A 353 0.28 21.67 12.13
N GLN A 354 -0.22 22.22 13.23
CA GLN A 354 -1.06 21.47 14.15
C GLN A 354 -2.48 21.42 13.60
N GLY A 355 -3.14 20.27 13.60
CA GLY A 355 -4.51 20.11 13.08
C GLY A 355 -5.50 21.06 13.73
N GLU A 356 -5.29 21.41 15.00
CA GLU A 356 -6.04 22.42 15.75
C GLU A 356 -6.00 23.83 15.14
N ARG A 357 -4.99 24.13 14.30
CA ARG A 357 -4.85 25.42 13.61
C ARG A 357 -5.56 25.45 12.25
N LEU A 358 -6.21 24.36 11.83
CA LEU A 358 -7.09 24.36 10.66
C LEU A 358 -8.34 25.18 10.97
N ALA A 359 -8.71 26.12 10.10
CA ALA A 359 -9.87 26.98 10.32
C ALA A 359 -11.11 26.43 9.59
N ALA A 360 -12.29 26.68 10.18
CA ALA A 360 -13.58 26.33 9.57
C ALA A 360 -13.78 26.98 8.18
N ASP A 361 -13.13 28.11 7.92
CA ASP A 361 -13.21 28.82 6.63
C ASP A 361 -12.18 28.35 5.59
N ASP A 362 -11.22 27.49 5.97
CA ASP A 362 -10.18 26.96 5.07
C ASP A 362 -10.72 25.88 4.12
N ALA A 363 -11.45 26.24 3.08
CA ALA A 363 -12.11 25.29 2.17
C ALA A 363 -11.12 24.28 1.54
N THR A 364 -9.85 24.66 1.40
CA THR A 364 -8.78 23.86 0.79
C THR A 364 -7.50 23.90 1.62
N PHE A 365 -6.57 22.98 1.36
CA PHE A 365 -5.24 22.98 1.96
C PHE A 365 -4.47 24.27 1.63
N GLU A 366 -4.63 24.75 0.40
CA GLU A 366 -4.05 26.01 -0.05
C GLU A 366 -4.51 27.21 0.80
N ASP A 367 -5.79 27.22 1.20
CA ASP A 367 -6.35 28.27 2.06
C ASP A 367 -5.67 28.27 3.43
N THR A 368 -5.46 27.08 4.01
CA THR A 368 -4.76 26.91 5.28
C THR A 368 -3.33 27.45 5.20
N VAL A 369 -2.55 27.01 4.21
CA VAL A 369 -1.14 27.45 4.07
C VAL A 369 -1.06 28.95 3.86
N TRP A 370 -1.94 29.50 3.01
CA TRP A 370 -1.99 30.93 2.74
C TRP A 370 -2.29 31.74 4.00
N ARG A 371 -3.35 31.37 4.74
CA ARG A 371 -3.77 32.08 5.95
C ARG A 371 -2.70 32.05 7.02
N LEU A 372 -2.12 30.88 7.30
CA LEU A 372 -1.05 30.75 8.30
C LEU A 372 0.18 31.60 7.95
N LEU A 373 0.52 31.68 6.67
CA LEU A 373 1.60 32.54 6.19
C LEU A 373 1.24 34.02 6.32
N ASP A 374 0.03 34.42 5.93
CA ASP A 374 -0.46 35.80 6.01
C ASP A 374 -0.51 36.31 7.46
N GLU A 375 -1.03 35.49 8.39
CA GLU A 375 -0.98 35.74 9.84
C GLU A 375 0.46 35.98 10.30
N HIS A 376 1.37 35.05 9.99
CA HIS A 376 2.76 35.13 10.44
C HIS A 376 3.50 36.37 9.91
N VAL A 377 3.23 36.74 8.65
CA VAL A 377 3.82 37.90 7.97
C VAL A 377 3.25 39.20 8.54
N THR A 378 1.92 39.27 8.69
CA THR A 378 1.21 40.46 9.17
C THR A 378 1.55 40.76 10.63
N ASP A 379 1.62 39.74 11.50
CA ASP A 379 2.01 39.88 12.91
C ASP A 379 3.43 40.48 13.08
N ARG A 380 4.28 40.35 12.06
CA ARG A 380 5.64 40.89 12.02
C ARG A 380 5.75 42.18 11.20
N GLY A 381 4.61 42.79 10.86
CA GLY A 381 4.54 44.05 10.12
C GLY A 381 4.99 43.93 8.66
N GLY A 382 4.96 42.73 8.07
CA GLY A 382 5.18 42.51 6.65
C GLY A 382 3.90 42.64 5.82
N ARG A 383 4.02 42.47 4.51
CA ARG A 383 2.87 42.46 3.59
C ARG A 383 3.02 41.33 2.57
N LEU A 384 2.04 40.43 2.53
CA LEU A 384 2.00 39.32 1.57
C LEU A 384 1.45 39.79 0.21
N LEU A 385 1.76 39.03 -0.83
CA LEU A 385 1.18 39.20 -2.17
C LEU A 385 -0.27 38.70 -2.19
N ALA A 386 -0.96 38.97 -3.29
CA ALA A 386 -2.28 38.40 -3.53
C ALA A 386 -2.23 36.86 -3.49
N LYS A 387 -3.28 36.26 -2.92
CA LYS A 387 -3.39 34.81 -2.71
C LYS A 387 -3.10 33.95 -3.96
N PRO A 388 -3.62 34.25 -5.16
CA PRO A 388 -3.32 33.42 -6.33
C PRO A 388 -1.83 33.38 -6.68
N GLU A 389 -1.15 34.53 -6.55
CA GLU A 389 0.27 34.64 -6.88
C GLU A 389 1.12 33.84 -5.89
N ILE A 390 0.88 33.98 -4.59
CA ILE A 390 1.69 33.28 -3.59
C ILE A 390 1.45 31.76 -3.60
N LEU A 391 0.24 31.31 -3.92
CA LEU A 391 -0.04 29.88 -4.09
C LEU A 391 0.68 29.28 -5.30
N GLU A 392 0.82 30.03 -6.39
CA GLU A 392 1.62 29.63 -7.56
C GLU A 392 3.11 29.51 -7.20
N TRP A 393 3.63 30.42 -6.36
CA TRP A 393 4.98 30.31 -5.80
C TRP A 393 5.15 29.08 -4.92
N ILE A 394 4.19 28.82 -4.02
CA ILE A 394 4.22 27.65 -3.13
C ILE A 394 4.20 26.36 -3.95
N SER A 395 3.38 26.27 -5.01
CA SER A 395 3.29 25.08 -5.84
C SER A 395 4.60 24.73 -6.56
N HIS A 396 5.49 25.70 -6.77
CA HIS A 396 6.79 25.49 -7.42
C HIS A 396 7.97 25.49 -6.45
N THR A 397 7.72 25.72 -5.16
CA THR A 397 8.73 25.66 -4.12
C THR A 397 8.77 24.24 -3.54
N PRO A 398 9.93 23.54 -3.57
CA PRO A 398 10.08 22.29 -2.82
C PRO A 398 9.79 22.55 -1.33
N LEU A 399 8.70 22.00 -0.83
CA LEU A 399 8.21 22.27 0.53
C LEU A 399 7.70 20.97 1.14
N LEU A 400 8.11 20.69 2.38
CA LEU A 400 7.51 19.65 3.18
C LEU A 400 6.50 20.28 4.12
N VAL A 401 5.26 19.82 4.09
CA VAL A 401 4.24 20.19 5.09
C VAL A 401 3.92 18.96 5.92
N ILE A 402 3.98 19.09 7.24
CA ILE A 402 3.57 18.05 8.18
C ILE A 402 2.37 18.58 8.94
N ILE A 403 1.22 17.93 8.77
CA ILE A 403 0.02 18.21 9.57
C ILE A 403 -0.04 17.19 10.70
N ASP A 404 0.16 17.65 11.92
CA ASP A 404 0.14 16.81 13.12
C ASP A 404 -1.24 16.85 13.79
N GLY A 405 -1.81 15.66 14.03
CA GLY A 405 -3.09 15.50 14.72
C GLY A 405 -4.28 16.01 13.92
N LEU A 406 -4.49 15.50 12.70
CA LEU A 406 -5.65 15.85 11.88
C LEU A 406 -6.97 15.47 12.57
N ASP A 407 -6.97 14.45 13.42
CA ASP A 407 -8.06 14.08 14.34
C ASP A 407 -8.40 15.17 15.37
N ARG A 408 -7.49 16.13 15.57
CA ARG A 408 -7.65 17.29 16.45
C ARG A 408 -8.11 18.55 15.69
N ALA A 409 -8.47 18.43 14.41
CA ALA A 409 -9.03 19.56 13.68
C ALA A 409 -10.40 19.96 14.24
N PRO A 410 -10.80 21.25 14.17
CA PRO A 410 -12.13 21.66 14.59
C PRO A 410 -13.24 20.90 13.86
N GLU A 411 -14.36 20.66 14.54
CA GLU A 411 -15.47 19.86 14.01
C GLU A 411 -15.98 20.28 12.61
N PRO A 412 -16.10 21.59 12.29
CA PRO A 412 -16.46 22.02 10.93
C PRO A 412 -15.46 21.58 9.85
N VAL A 413 -14.18 21.38 10.20
CA VAL A 413 -13.14 20.87 9.30
C VAL A 413 -13.28 19.37 9.14
N ILE A 414 -13.45 18.62 10.24
CA ILE A 414 -13.67 17.17 10.22
C ILE A 414 -14.91 16.82 9.37
N ALA A 415 -16.02 17.54 9.56
CA ALA A 415 -17.26 17.32 8.82
C ALA A 415 -17.13 17.49 7.30
N ARG A 416 -16.08 18.18 6.82
CA ARG A 416 -15.78 18.37 5.39
C ARG A 416 -14.43 17.79 4.97
N LEU A 417 -13.87 16.89 5.77
CA LEU A 417 -12.53 16.37 5.56
C LEU A 417 -12.38 15.72 4.18
N GLN A 418 -13.38 15.00 3.70
CA GLN A 418 -13.33 14.34 2.40
C GLN A 418 -13.21 15.34 1.23
N PRO A 419 -14.09 16.36 1.07
CA PRO A 419 -13.89 17.43 0.09
C PRO A 419 -12.54 18.13 0.21
N TRP A 420 -12.09 18.42 1.44
CA TRP A 420 -10.81 19.07 1.69
C TRP A 420 -9.62 18.21 1.22
N LEU A 421 -9.64 16.90 1.51
CA LEU A 421 -8.64 15.94 1.04
C LEU A 421 -8.65 15.79 -0.47
N GLN A 422 -9.83 15.80 -1.11
CA GLN A 422 -9.94 15.73 -2.57
C GLN A 422 -9.29 16.95 -3.25
N SER A 423 -9.52 18.15 -2.73
CA SER A 423 -8.83 19.37 -3.18
C SER A 423 -7.32 19.26 -2.97
N THR A 424 -6.91 18.78 -1.80
CA THR A 424 -5.49 18.60 -1.44
C THR A 424 -4.79 17.65 -2.41
N ILE A 425 -5.39 16.51 -2.75
CA ILE A 425 -4.87 15.56 -3.75
C ILE A 425 -4.72 16.23 -5.12
N ALA A 426 -5.70 17.03 -5.54
CA ALA A 426 -5.64 17.75 -6.81
C ALA A 426 -4.51 18.80 -6.84
N PHE A 427 -4.25 19.46 -5.72
CA PHE A 427 -3.12 20.39 -5.55
C PHE A 427 -1.77 19.67 -5.61
N LEU A 428 -1.60 18.60 -4.84
CA LEU A 428 -0.33 17.87 -4.76
C LEU A 428 0.13 17.29 -6.10
N ARG A 429 -0.79 16.92 -7.00
CA ARG A 429 -0.44 16.43 -8.35
C ARG A 429 0.30 17.44 -9.22
N LYS A 430 0.12 18.73 -8.98
CA LYS A 430 0.70 19.82 -9.77
C LYS A 430 1.75 20.62 -8.99
N ALA A 431 2.01 20.25 -7.73
CA ALA A 431 2.87 21.01 -6.83
C ALA A 431 4.12 20.23 -6.46
N LYS A 432 5.23 20.93 -6.20
CA LYS A 432 6.47 20.38 -5.61
C LYS A 432 6.39 20.23 -4.09
N VAL A 433 5.17 20.07 -3.56
CA VAL A 433 4.89 19.97 -2.13
C VAL A 433 4.79 18.50 -1.74
N LYS A 434 5.52 18.10 -0.70
CA LYS A 434 5.32 16.83 -0.01
C LYS A 434 4.50 17.07 1.25
N LEU A 435 3.46 16.27 1.45
CA LEU A 435 2.56 16.35 2.59
C LEU A 435 2.64 15.08 3.44
N VAL A 436 2.80 15.26 4.74
CA VAL A 436 2.62 14.21 5.75
C VAL A 436 1.37 14.53 6.55
N LEU A 437 0.44 13.57 6.65
CA LEU A 437 -0.74 13.66 7.49
C LEU A 437 -0.58 12.71 8.69
N GLY A 438 -0.46 13.26 9.89
CA GLY A 438 -0.50 12.51 11.15
C GLY A 438 -1.91 12.48 11.72
N SER A 439 -2.47 11.30 11.99
CA SER A 439 -3.79 11.18 12.63
C SER A 439 -3.97 9.82 13.33
N ARG A 440 -5.14 9.59 13.91
CA ARG A 440 -5.62 8.23 14.23
C ARG A 440 -6.20 7.56 12.97
N PRO A 441 -6.14 6.22 12.84
CA PRO A 441 -6.61 5.53 11.63
C PRO A 441 -8.10 5.72 11.35
N GLU A 442 -8.92 5.88 12.39
CA GLU A 442 -10.38 6.05 12.31
C GLU A 442 -10.77 7.36 11.62
N THR A 443 -9.93 8.41 11.73
CA THR A 443 -10.15 9.70 11.05
C THR A 443 -10.28 9.58 9.53
N PHE A 444 -9.67 8.54 8.96
CA PHE A 444 -9.66 8.32 7.52
C PHE A 444 -10.68 7.28 7.05
N ALA A 445 -11.52 6.74 7.94
CA ALA A 445 -12.46 5.66 7.61
C ALA A 445 -13.34 6.00 6.38
N GLY A 446 -13.96 7.19 6.36
CA GLY A 446 -14.78 7.67 5.24
C GLY A 446 -13.98 8.06 3.98
N ALA A 447 -12.69 8.38 4.11
CA ALA A 447 -11.84 8.89 3.03
C ALA A 447 -10.86 7.85 2.44
N ALA A 448 -10.79 6.65 3.01
CA ALA A 448 -9.79 5.63 2.64
C ALA A 448 -9.78 5.27 1.14
N HIS A 449 -10.96 5.29 0.50
CA HIS A 449 -11.12 5.03 -0.93
C HIS A 449 -10.38 6.05 -1.82
N LEU A 450 -10.27 7.31 -1.38
CA LEU A 450 -9.54 8.34 -2.09
C LEU A 450 -8.07 7.94 -2.21
N PHE A 451 -7.45 7.48 -1.13
CA PHE A 451 -6.03 7.09 -1.14
C PHE A 451 -5.76 5.83 -1.96
N LYS A 452 -6.65 4.83 -1.88
CA LYS A 452 -6.54 3.59 -2.67
C LYS A 452 -6.55 3.85 -4.17
N SER A 453 -7.35 4.82 -4.64
CA SER A 453 -7.41 5.22 -6.04
C SER A 453 -6.16 5.98 -6.54
N GLN A 454 -5.32 6.49 -5.62
CA GLN A 454 -4.20 7.39 -5.91
C GLN A 454 -2.84 6.74 -5.68
N GLN A 455 -2.67 5.52 -6.21
CA GLN A 455 -1.43 4.76 -6.02
C GLN A 455 -0.19 5.46 -6.58
N SER A 456 -0.32 6.39 -7.55
CA SER A 456 0.79 7.19 -8.08
C SER A 456 1.27 8.28 -7.11
N LEU A 457 0.40 8.78 -6.23
CA LEU A 457 0.64 9.95 -5.37
C LEU A 457 0.98 9.57 -3.92
N VAL A 458 0.32 8.53 -3.40
CA VAL A 458 0.41 8.10 -2.00
C VAL A 458 1.59 7.16 -1.79
N TYR A 459 2.42 7.45 -0.80
CA TYR A 459 3.49 6.58 -0.34
C TYR A 459 2.92 5.43 0.49
N LYS A 460 3.42 4.22 0.24
CA LYS A 460 3.02 3.00 0.95
C LYS A 460 4.26 2.19 1.32
N THR A 461 4.21 1.54 2.48
CA THR A 461 5.24 0.59 2.92
C THR A 461 4.97 -0.83 2.39
N ASN A 462 3.70 -1.17 2.11
CA ASN A 462 3.26 -2.43 1.51
C ASN A 462 2.11 -2.19 0.50
N ASP A 463 1.82 -3.15 -0.39
CA ASP A 463 0.81 -2.98 -1.44
C ASP A 463 -0.64 -2.92 -0.92
N GLU A 464 -0.85 -3.35 0.33
CA GLU A 464 -2.17 -3.58 0.93
C GLU A 464 -2.77 -2.34 1.61
N SER A 465 -1.96 -1.47 2.22
CA SER A 465 -2.43 -0.32 3.03
C SER A 465 -1.94 1.03 2.50
N PRO A 466 -2.78 2.08 2.44
CA PRO A 466 -2.34 3.44 2.13
C PRO A 466 -1.67 4.15 3.32
N TYR A 467 -1.54 3.48 4.48
CA TYR A 467 -1.07 4.07 5.73
C TYR A 467 0.30 3.53 6.14
N THR A 468 1.11 4.37 6.77
CA THR A 468 2.30 3.96 7.52
C THR A 468 1.96 4.02 9.01
N VAL A 469 2.03 2.89 9.70
CA VAL A 469 1.60 2.77 11.10
C VAL A 469 2.76 3.09 12.05
N LEU A 470 2.47 3.86 13.10
CA LEU A 470 3.33 4.12 14.23
C LEU A 470 2.81 3.35 15.44
N GLU A 471 3.47 2.24 15.74
CA GLU A 471 3.13 1.34 16.84
C GLU A 471 3.70 1.81 18.18
N ASP A 472 3.50 1.00 19.22
CA ASP A 472 4.24 1.10 20.48
C ASP A 472 5.75 0.94 20.24
N PHE A 473 6.55 1.24 21.26
CA PHE A 473 7.97 0.96 21.17
C PHE A 473 8.22 -0.54 21.00
N ASP A 474 9.11 -0.88 20.07
CA ASP A 474 9.72 -2.21 20.10
C ASP A 474 10.60 -2.36 21.36
N GLU A 475 11.13 -3.56 21.60
CA GLU A 475 11.94 -3.83 22.78
C GLU A 475 13.18 -2.92 22.88
N HIS A 476 13.84 -2.65 21.75
CA HIS A 476 15.02 -1.80 21.70
C HIS A 476 14.67 -0.33 21.93
N GLU A 477 13.63 0.17 21.27
CA GLU A 477 13.09 1.52 21.45
C GLU A 477 12.66 1.76 22.91
N ALA A 478 12.02 0.77 23.56
CA ALA A 478 11.57 0.88 24.94
C ALA A 478 12.74 0.94 25.94
N ILE A 479 13.76 0.09 25.74
CA ILE A 479 14.99 0.11 26.55
C ILE A 479 15.71 1.45 26.38
N GLN A 480 15.82 1.96 25.14
CA GLN A 480 16.44 3.25 24.87
C GLN A 480 15.68 4.39 25.56
N ALA A 481 14.36 4.43 25.46
CA ALA A 481 13.52 5.44 26.09
C ALA A 481 13.67 5.44 27.62
N ALA A 482 13.66 4.25 28.23
CA ALA A 482 13.85 4.07 29.67
C ALA A 482 15.24 4.55 30.15
N ASN A 483 16.29 4.27 29.37
CA ASN A 483 17.66 4.69 29.65
C ASN A 483 17.84 6.20 29.55
N LEU A 484 17.26 6.86 28.53
CA LEU A 484 17.29 8.33 28.40
C LEU A 484 16.64 9.03 29.60
N ARG A 485 15.66 8.39 30.22
CA ARG A 485 14.98 8.87 31.44
C ARG A 485 15.69 8.49 32.74
N GLY A 486 16.82 7.77 32.67
CA GLY A 486 17.56 7.30 33.84
C GLY A 486 16.82 6.26 34.70
N LYS A 487 15.78 5.61 34.17
CA LYS A 487 14.90 4.67 34.89
C LYS A 487 14.71 3.37 34.07
N PRO A 488 15.67 2.42 34.09
CA PRO A 488 15.64 1.24 33.22
C PRO A 488 14.38 0.37 33.35
N TRP A 489 13.79 0.29 34.54
CA TRP A 489 12.56 -0.47 34.81
C TRP A 489 11.35 0.00 34.00
N LEU A 490 11.38 1.22 33.45
CA LEU A 490 10.32 1.74 32.57
C LEU A 490 10.18 0.95 31.27
N SER A 491 11.19 0.16 30.87
CA SER A 491 11.16 -0.61 29.61
C SER A 491 10.05 -1.66 29.56
N LYS A 492 9.44 -2.01 30.71
CA LYS A 492 8.24 -2.86 30.79
C LYS A 492 7.01 -2.21 30.16
N TYR A 493 6.97 -0.88 30.07
CA TYR A 493 5.89 -0.11 29.45
C TYR A 493 6.27 0.29 28.02
N ARG A 494 5.82 -0.47 27.02
CA ARG A 494 6.15 -0.19 25.61
C ARG A 494 5.39 1.01 25.03
N HIS A 495 4.22 1.33 25.55
CA HIS A 495 3.45 2.49 25.12
C HIS A 495 4.11 3.82 25.57
N PRO A 496 4.51 4.74 24.67
CA PRO A 496 5.33 5.90 25.02
C PRO A 496 4.72 6.84 26.06
N SER A 497 3.41 7.14 25.99
CA SER A 497 2.76 8.01 26.98
C SER A 497 2.61 7.35 28.35
N LEU A 498 2.31 6.05 28.41
CA LEU A 498 2.21 5.31 29.67
C LEU A 498 3.59 5.25 30.35
N MET A 499 4.64 4.98 29.58
CA MET A 499 6.02 5.06 30.07
C MET A 499 6.32 6.46 30.64
N ALA A 500 5.90 7.52 29.95
CA ALA A 500 6.10 8.89 30.39
C ALA A 500 5.36 9.20 31.71
N PHE A 501 4.10 8.78 31.82
CA PHE A 501 3.28 8.94 33.02
C PHE A 501 3.85 8.16 34.20
N SER A 502 4.24 6.90 34.01
CA SER A 502 4.89 6.08 35.04
C SER A 502 6.19 6.69 35.53
N GLY A 503 6.98 7.27 34.61
CA GLY A 503 8.20 7.98 34.96
C GLY A 503 7.97 9.24 35.80
N ALA A 504 6.84 9.94 35.60
CA ALA A 504 6.50 11.17 36.31
C ALA A 504 5.95 10.92 37.72
N VAL A 505 5.16 9.87 37.91
CA VAL A 505 4.52 9.53 39.20
C VAL A 505 5.50 8.87 40.19
N GLU A 506 6.70 8.48 39.75
CA GLU A 506 7.67 7.69 40.54
C GLU A 506 7.07 6.40 41.11
N ILE A 507 6.23 5.73 40.31
CA ILE A 507 5.67 4.41 40.65
C ILE A 507 6.83 3.50 41.05
N GLN A 508 6.80 2.98 42.29
CA GLN A 508 7.90 2.17 42.84
C GLN A 508 8.07 0.89 42.01
N ASP A 509 9.32 0.51 41.77
CA ASP A 509 9.67 -0.76 41.15
C ASP A 509 9.54 -1.91 42.16
N ASP A 510 8.31 -2.18 42.58
CA ASP A 510 7.97 -3.30 43.49
C ASP A 510 7.69 -4.61 42.73
N GLY A 511 7.92 -4.60 41.41
CA GLY A 511 7.61 -5.71 40.51
C GLY A 511 6.16 -5.78 40.04
N THR A 512 5.27 -4.91 40.51
CA THR A 512 3.88 -4.84 40.01
C THR A 512 3.79 -4.04 38.71
N THR A 513 2.95 -4.50 37.78
CA THR A 513 2.66 -3.80 36.52
C THR A 513 1.27 -3.21 36.62
N LEU A 514 1.20 -1.89 36.78
CA LEU A 514 -0.07 -1.16 36.76
C LEU A 514 -0.71 -1.20 35.37
N SER A 515 -2.05 -1.26 35.35
CA SER A 515 -2.86 -1.09 34.15
C SER A 515 -2.74 0.32 33.56
N SER A 516 -3.09 0.48 32.28
CA SER A 516 -3.10 1.80 31.62
C SER A 516 -3.97 2.81 32.36
N SER A 517 -5.16 2.38 32.82
CA SER A 517 -6.10 3.22 33.56
C SER A 517 -5.55 3.65 34.93
N GLU A 518 -4.90 2.76 35.69
CA GLU A 518 -4.25 3.14 36.97
C GLU A 518 -3.13 4.15 36.76
N ILE A 519 -2.30 3.96 35.73
CA ILE A 519 -1.20 4.87 35.41
C ILE A 519 -1.75 6.27 35.10
N ILE A 520 -2.82 6.37 34.30
CA ILE A 520 -3.41 7.66 33.91
C ILE A 520 -4.11 8.32 35.10
N GLU A 521 -4.82 7.56 35.94
CA GLU A 521 -5.46 8.08 37.16
C GLU A 521 -4.42 8.64 38.14
N GLN A 522 -3.36 7.89 38.42
CA GLN A 522 -2.28 8.35 39.29
C GLN A 522 -1.55 9.57 38.69
N TYR A 523 -1.37 9.58 37.37
CA TYR A 523 -0.80 10.74 36.67
C TYR A 523 -1.69 11.97 36.78
N LEU A 524 -3.02 11.85 36.62
CA LEU A 524 -3.96 12.95 36.80
C LEU A 524 -3.85 13.52 38.22
N ASP A 525 -3.83 12.68 39.24
CA ASP A 525 -3.71 13.12 40.64
C ASP A 525 -2.38 13.82 40.91
N TYR A 526 -1.28 13.25 40.42
CA TYR A 526 0.04 13.86 40.45
C TYR A 526 0.04 15.24 39.78
N ARG A 527 -0.53 15.35 38.57
CA ARG A 527 -0.57 16.61 37.81
C ARG A 527 -1.38 17.69 38.52
N ILE A 528 -2.56 17.38 39.05
CA ILE A 528 -3.33 18.37 39.81
C ILE A 528 -2.59 18.74 41.10
N GLY A 529 -1.90 17.81 41.76
CA GLY A 529 -1.06 18.08 42.93
C GLY A 529 0.11 19.02 42.63
N ASP A 530 0.82 18.82 41.51
CA ASP A 530 1.88 19.72 41.05
C ASP A 530 1.34 21.13 40.74
N ILE A 531 0.19 21.23 40.07
CA ILE A 531 -0.48 22.51 39.81
C ILE A 531 -0.90 23.21 41.10
N GLN A 532 -1.43 22.46 42.06
CA GLN A 532 -1.78 22.96 43.39
C GLN A 532 -0.55 23.58 44.07
N MET A 533 0.56 22.84 44.10
CA MET A 533 1.81 23.29 44.72
C MET A 533 2.37 24.57 44.06
N ARG A 534 2.34 24.65 42.72
CA ARG A 534 2.85 25.82 41.97
C ARG A 534 1.95 27.05 42.06
N SER A 535 0.63 26.85 42.10
CA SER A 535 -0.35 27.95 42.08
C SER A 535 -0.77 28.43 43.48
N GLY A 536 -0.53 27.63 44.52
CA GLY A 536 -1.01 27.90 45.88
C GLY A 536 -2.54 27.80 46.04
N ARG A 537 -3.23 27.21 45.06
CA ARG A 537 -4.69 27.02 45.08
C ARG A 537 -5.07 25.86 46.01
N LEU A 538 -6.28 25.91 46.57
CA LEU A 538 -6.83 24.76 47.30
C LEU A 538 -7.16 23.64 46.31
N ARG A 539 -6.82 22.39 46.68
CA ARG A 539 -7.08 21.20 45.87
C ARG A 539 -8.55 21.07 45.49
N GLU A 540 -9.44 21.28 46.45
CA GLU A 540 -10.90 21.20 46.28
C GLU A 540 -11.40 22.10 45.15
N LEU A 541 -10.92 23.33 45.04
CA LEU A 541 -11.32 24.25 43.96
C LEU A 541 -10.82 23.81 42.58
N LEU A 542 -9.64 23.19 42.51
CA LEU A 542 -9.11 22.65 41.27
C LEU A 542 -9.90 21.40 40.85
N ASP A 543 -10.18 20.49 41.78
CA ASP A 543 -10.96 19.28 41.52
C ASP A 543 -12.40 19.63 41.10
N ASP A 544 -13.05 20.59 41.77
CA ASP A 544 -14.38 21.08 41.39
C ASP A 544 -14.38 21.64 39.96
N PHE A 545 -13.35 22.41 39.59
CA PHE A 545 -13.24 22.95 38.23
C PHE A 545 -13.01 21.84 37.20
N VAL A 546 -12.16 20.86 37.51
CA VAL A 546 -11.90 19.70 36.66
C VAL A 546 -13.16 18.84 36.49
N ASP A 547 -13.95 18.64 37.54
CA ASP A 547 -15.22 17.89 37.47
C ASP A 547 -16.28 18.61 36.61
N ASN A 548 -16.34 19.94 36.69
CA ASN A 548 -17.17 20.74 35.78
C ASN A 548 -16.71 20.59 34.32
N ILE A 549 -15.39 20.60 34.05
CA ILE A 549 -14.87 20.35 32.70
C ILE A 549 -15.17 18.92 32.24
N ALA A 550 -15.02 17.91 33.09
CA ALA A 550 -15.35 16.53 32.80
C ALA A 550 -16.82 16.38 32.36
N THR A 551 -17.73 17.12 33.00
CA THR A 551 -19.15 17.14 32.66
C THR A 551 -19.40 17.66 31.25
N VAL A 552 -18.73 18.75 30.85
CA VAL A 552 -18.86 19.29 29.49
C VAL A 552 -18.16 18.38 28.46
N LEU A 553 -17.02 17.78 28.82
CA LEU A 553 -16.28 16.86 27.95
C LEU A 553 -17.09 15.61 27.61
N ALA A 554 -17.94 15.13 28.52
CA ALA A 554 -18.79 13.97 28.29
C ALA A 554 -19.68 14.12 27.05
N ASP A 555 -20.12 15.34 26.73
CA ASP A 555 -20.96 15.64 25.57
C ASP A 555 -20.15 15.98 24.30
N SER A 556 -18.83 16.17 24.40
CA SER A 556 -17.98 16.53 23.27
C SER A 556 -17.60 15.30 22.42
N HIS A 557 -17.75 15.39 21.10
CA HIS A 557 -17.31 14.35 20.16
C HIS A 557 -15.79 14.39 19.91
N THR A 558 -15.24 15.60 19.84
CA THR A 558 -13.85 15.87 19.44
C THR A 558 -12.92 16.16 20.62
N GLY A 559 -13.42 16.10 21.86
CA GLY A 559 -12.70 16.54 23.06
C GLY A 559 -12.32 18.02 23.04
N GLN A 560 -12.93 18.80 22.15
CA GLN A 560 -12.81 20.25 22.09
C GLN A 560 -14.02 20.88 22.76
N LEU A 561 -13.76 21.87 23.61
CA LEU A 561 -14.79 22.63 24.29
C LEU A 561 -14.85 24.04 23.69
N PRO A 562 -16.00 24.46 23.13
CA PRO A 562 -16.12 25.83 22.64
C PRO A 562 -15.87 26.80 23.79
N ARG A 563 -15.10 27.87 23.53
CA ARG A 563 -14.81 28.90 24.53
C ARG A 563 -16.09 29.48 25.12
N SER A 564 -17.15 29.61 24.33
CA SER A 564 -18.47 30.04 24.80
C SER A 564 -19.04 29.13 25.91
N VAL A 565 -18.85 27.82 25.79
CA VAL A 565 -19.29 26.84 26.80
C VAL A 565 -18.42 26.92 28.06
N VAL A 566 -17.11 27.09 27.90
CA VAL A 566 -16.18 27.18 29.04
C VAL A 566 -16.23 28.55 29.73
N THR A 567 -16.71 29.60 29.07
CA THR A 567 -16.78 30.97 29.64
C THR A 567 -17.57 31.00 30.95
N ALA A 568 -18.70 30.30 31.02
CA ALA A 568 -19.48 30.20 32.25
C ALA A 568 -18.71 29.52 33.41
N LEU A 569 -17.80 28.59 33.10
CA LEU A 569 -16.92 27.97 34.10
C LEU A 569 -15.81 28.95 34.53
N ILE A 570 -15.20 29.65 33.57
CA ILE A 570 -14.17 30.67 33.81
C ILE A 570 -14.73 31.78 34.69
N GLU A 571 -15.96 32.23 34.48
CA GLU A 571 -16.58 33.28 35.30
C GLU A 571 -16.80 32.85 36.75
N LYS A 572 -17.07 31.56 36.99
CA LYS A 572 -17.23 31.00 38.35
C LYS A 572 -15.91 30.95 39.13
N ASP A 573 -14.83 30.47 38.51
CA ASP A 573 -13.49 30.52 39.11
C ASP A 573 -12.39 30.81 38.05
N PRO A 574 -12.12 32.10 37.78
CA PRO A 574 -11.12 32.50 36.79
C PRO A 574 -9.71 32.04 37.16
N ALA A 575 -9.47 31.80 38.44
CA ALA A 575 -8.14 31.57 38.93
C ALA A 575 -7.79 30.08 39.04
N ALA A 576 -8.77 29.20 39.27
CA ALA A 576 -8.62 27.77 38.99
C ALA A 576 -8.32 27.55 37.50
N PHE A 577 -9.08 28.20 36.61
CA PHE A 577 -8.82 28.15 35.17
C PHE A 577 -7.38 28.60 34.82
N ASN A 578 -6.95 29.75 35.33
CA ASN A 578 -5.59 30.25 35.07
C ASN A 578 -4.50 29.35 35.66
N ALA A 579 -4.75 28.69 36.80
CA ALA A 579 -3.82 27.73 37.38
C ALA A 579 -3.68 26.48 36.48
N LEU A 580 -4.80 25.88 36.07
CA LEU A 580 -4.82 24.72 35.17
C LEU A 580 -4.20 25.05 33.80
N LYS A 581 -4.45 26.25 33.27
CA LYS A 581 -3.82 26.74 32.04
C LYS A 581 -2.30 26.86 32.19
N ARG A 582 -1.80 27.53 33.24
CA ARG A 582 -0.35 27.67 33.50
C ARG A 582 0.34 26.33 33.79
N GLY A 583 -0.42 25.36 34.30
CA GLY A 583 0.03 23.99 34.53
C GLY A 583 0.04 23.09 33.29
N ASN A 584 -0.23 23.64 32.10
CA ASN A 584 -0.37 22.92 30.84
C ASN A 584 -1.41 21.78 30.88
N PHE A 585 -2.42 21.91 31.75
CA PHE A 585 -3.57 20.99 31.81
C PHE A 585 -4.68 21.40 30.84
N LEU A 586 -4.90 22.72 30.69
CA LEU A 586 -5.82 23.30 29.72
C LEU A 586 -5.08 24.07 28.63
N ARG A 587 -5.38 23.77 27.37
CA ARG A 587 -4.81 24.43 26.19
C ARG A 587 -5.85 25.27 25.46
N TYR A 588 -5.44 26.44 24.96
CA TYR A 588 -6.22 27.21 23.99
C TYR A 588 -5.83 26.84 22.56
N ALA A 589 -6.84 26.59 21.73
CA ALA A 589 -6.74 26.42 20.30
C ALA A 589 -7.75 27.35 19.61
N GLY A 590 -7.38 28.62 19.43
CA GLY A 590 -8.30 29.65 18.92
C GLY A 590 -9.51 29.84 19.84
N ASP A 591 -10.70 29.53 19.33
CA ASP A 591 -11.97 29.61 20.05
C ASP A 591 -12.31 28.34 20.86
N TRP A 592 -11.35 27.42 21.02
CA TRP A 592 -11.55 26.16 21.71
C TRP A 592 -10.61 25.99 22.89
N VAL A 593 -11.06 25.23 23.89
CA VAL A 593 -10.28 24.78 25.04
C VAL A 593 -10.21 23.26 25.03
N ARG A 594 -9.05 22.69 25.31
CA ARG A 594 -8.83 21.23 25.41
C ARG A 594 -8.12 20.86 26.70
N VAL A 595 -8.35 19.63 27.15
CA VAL A 595 -7.58 18.99 28.22
C VAL A 595 -6.44 18.20 27.59
N GLU A 596 -5.22 18.35 28.12
CA GLU A 596 -4.04 17.63 27.66
C GLU A 596 -3.46 16.74 28.78
N PRO A 597 -2.98 15.53 28.47
CA PRO A 597 -3.04 14.86 27.16
C PRO A 597 -4.42 14.24 26.86
N ASP A 598 -4.62 13.79 25.61
CA ASP A 598 -5.87 13.14 25.14
C ASP A 598 -6.32 11.99 26.07
N GLU A 599 -5.39 11.20 26.59
CA GLU A 599 -5.68 10.10 27.53
C GLU A 599 -6.34 10.59 28.83
N VAL A 600 -5.94 11.78 29.31
CA VAL A 600 -6.59 12.42 30.46
C VAL A 600 -7.94 12.99 30.07
N SER A 601 -8.07 13.56 28.87
CA SER A 601 -9.36 14.02 28.34
C SER A 601 -10.38 12.87 28.22
N GLU A 602 -9.95 11.71 27.70
CA GLU A 602 -10.76 10.49 27.61
C GLU A 602 -11.18 10.00 29.00
N LEU A 603 -10.24 9.99 29.98
CA LEU A 603 -10.55 9.60 31.36
C LEU A 603 -11.56 10.54 32.03
N LEU A 604 -11.43 11.86 31.84
CA LEU A 604 -12.38 12.82 32.39
C LEU A 604 -13.76 12.68 31.76
N ALA A 605 -13.84 12.56 30.43
CA ALA A 605 -15.11 12.31 29.75
C ALA A 605 -15.74 10.98 30.23
N ALA A 606 -14.93 9.93 30.39
CA ALA A 606 -15.38 8.62 30.87
C ALA A 606 -16.05 8.66 32.24
N ARG A 607 -15.64 9.57 33.15
CA ARG A 607 -16.25 9.74 34.48
C ARG A 607 -17.69 10.24 34.43
N LYS A 608 -18.12 10.85 33.32
CA LYS A 608 -19.40 11.55 33.20
C LYS A 608 -20.24 11.11 32.00
N ILE A 609 -19.70 10.25 31.12
CA ILE A 609 -20.39 9.77 29.93
C ILE A 609 -21.59 8.89 30.28
N ASP A 610 -22.69 9.06 29.56
CA ASP A 610 -23.80 8.11 29.60
C ASP A 610 -23.45 6.89 28.73
N ILE A 611 -22.98 5.82 29.39
CA ILE A 611 -22.56 4.57 28.72
C ILE A 611 -23.71 3.99 27.89
N ALA A 612 -24.92 3.96 28.42
CA ALA A 612 -26.05 3.32 27.74
C ALA A 612 -26.44 4.09 26.47
N GLN A 613 -26.58 5.41 26.57
CA GLN A 613 -26.92 6.25 25.42
C GLN A 613 -25.80 6.23 24.35
N THR A 614 -24.54 6.28 24.78
CA THR A 614 -23.39 6.29 23.85
C THR A 614 -23.27 4.96 23.10
N ILE A 615 -23.64 3.82 23.70
CA ILE A 615 -23.68 2.51 23.01
C ILE A 615 -24.81 2.48 21.97
N VAL A 616 -25.97 3.07 22.28
CA VAL A 616 -27.10 3.19 21.33
C VAL A 616 -26.68 3.99 20.09
N GLU A 617 -25.85 5.01 20.27
CA GLU A 617 -25.37 5.90 19.21
C GLU A 617 -24.01 5.47 18.60
N LEU A 618 -23.49 4.29 18.98
CA LEU A 618 -22.11 3.86 18.70
C LEU A 618 -21.69 4.01 17.23
N ALA A 619 -22.59 3.67 16.29
CA ALA A 619 -22.33 3.78 14.85
C ALA A 619 -21.98 5.22 14.41
N SER A 620 -22.59 6.23 15.04
CA SER A 620 -22.31 7.65 14.75
C SER A 620 -20.98 8.13 15.34
N HIS A 621 -20.37 7.36 16.24
CA HIS A 621 -19.16 7.73 16.94
C HIS A 621 -17.88 7.14 16.34
N PHE A 622 -17.96 6.29 15.31
CA PHE A 622 -16.75 5.73 14.67
C PHE A 622 -15.85 6.77 14.00
N GLU A 623 -16.38 7.97 13.70
CA GLU A 623 -15.61 9.11 13.21
C GLU A 623 -15.06 10.00 14.35
N HIS A 624 -15.30 9.62 15.61
CA HIS A 624 -14.99 10.40 16.82
C HIS A 624 -14.12 9.60 17.81
N PRO A 625 -12.80 9.48 17.56
CA PRO A 625 -11.93 8.58 18.31
C PRO A 625 -11.84 8.84 19.81
N LEU A 626 -11.91 10.11 20.23
CA LEU A 626 -11.88 10.49 21.65
C LEU A 626 -13.15 10.05 22.38
N LYS A 627 -14.31 10.13 21.72
CA LYS A 627 -15.58 9.64 22.27
C LYS A 627 -15.55 8.12 22.45
N LEU A 628 -15.00 7.39 21.48
CA LEU A 628 -14.79 5.94 21.61
C LEU A 628 -13.80 5.59 22.72
N GLY A 629 -12.67 6.31 22.81
CA GLY A 629 -11.71 6.15 23.90
C GLY A 629 -12.34 6.40 25.28
N ALA A 630 -13.16 7.44 25.41
CA ALA A 630 -13.91 7.73 26.63
C ALA A 630 -14.94 6.63 26.96
N LEU A 631 -15.70 6.13 25.98
CA LEU A 631 -16.64 5.04 26.19
C LEU A 631 -15.92 3.75 26.64
N ARG A 632 -14.82 3.39 25.99
CA ARG A 632 -14.01 2.23 26.37
C ARG A 632 -13.55 2.32 27.82
N ARG A 633 -12.96 3.47 28.20
CA ARG A 633 -12.53 3.72 29.57
C ARG A 633 -13.70 3.69 30.55
N ALA A 634 -14.85 4.24 30.19
CA ALA A 634 -16.02 4.24 31.05
C ALA A 634 -16.51 2.81 31.36
N ILE A 635 -16.50 1.92 30.36
CA ILE A 635 -16.82 0.50 30.55
C ILE A 635 -15.79 -0.20 31.44
N VAL A 636 -14.49 0.06 31.24
CA VAL A 636 -13.41 -0.50 32.07
C VAL A 636 -13.49 0.00 33.52
N MET A 637 -13.73 1.30 33.73
CA MET A 637 -13.97 1.87 35.07
C MET A 637 -15.21 1.30 35.73
N LEU A 638 -16.29 1.10 34.96
CA LEU A 638 -17.51 0.47 35.44
C LEU A 638 -17.25 -0.97 35.89
N ALA A 639 -16.33 -1.71 35.26
CA ALA A 639 -15.99 -3.07 35.67
C ALA A 639 -15.37 -3.12 37.08
N ARG A 640 -14.56 -2.12 37.44
CA ARG A 640 -14.00 -2.00 38.81
C ARG A 640 -15.07 -1.71 39.87
N GLN A 641 -16.13 -0.98 39.49
CA GLN A 641 -17.18 -0.55 40.42
C GLN A 641 -18.36 -1.53 40.49
N SER A 642 -18.72 -2.14 39.38
CA SER A 642 -19.90 -2.99 39.18
C SER A 642 -19.69 -3.92 37.98
N PRO A 643 -18.98 -5.05 38.15
CA PRO A 643 -18.67 -6.00 37.08
C PRO A 643 -19.89 -6.38 36.24
N ASP A 644 -21.02 -6.69 36.88
CA ASP A 644 -22.26 -7.09 36.19
C ASP A 644 -22.76 -6.04 35.19
N LYS A 645 -22.67 -4.74 35.55
CA LYS A 645 -23.09 -3.64 34.67
C LYS A 645 -22.11 -3.42 33.51
N ALA A 646 -20.82 -3.64 33.74
CA ALA A 646 -19.82 -3.59 32.66
C ALA A 646 -19.99 -4.74 31.68
N ILE A 647 -20.31 -5.94 32.18
CA ILE A 647 -20.67 -7.10 31.36
C ILE A 647 -21.93 -6.79 30.55
N GLU A 648 -22.95 -6.19 31.14
CA GLU A 648 -24.15 -5.73 30.43
C GLU A 648 -23.81 -4.70 29.33
N ALA A 649 -22.96 -3.70 29.63
CA ALA A 649 -22.51 -2.72 28.65
C ALA A 649 -21.76 -3.37 27.48
N LEU A 650 -20.79 -4.25 27.75
CA LEU A 650 -20.07 -4.97 26.70
C LEU A 650 -21.01 -5.90 25.91
N THR A 651 -21.97 -6.55 26.56
CA THR A 651 -23.02 -7.35 25.92
C THR A 651 -23.81 -6.51 24.91
N ASN A 652 -24.15 -5.27 25.27
CA ASN A 652 -24.85 -4.34 24.39
C ASN A 652 -23.98 -3.90 23.21
N VAL A 653 -22.69 -3.61 23.42
CA VAL A 653 -21.74 -3.31 22.33
C VAL A 653 -21.64 -4.49 21.35
N ILE A 654 -21.53 -5.72 21.86
CA ILE A 654 -21.54 -6.94 21.04
C ILE A 654 -22.86 -7.06 20.26
N GLY A 655 -23.98 -6.76 20.91
CA GLY A 655 -25.30 -6.74 20.28
C GLY A 655 -25.41 -5.75 19.11
N VAL A 656 -24.71 -4.60 19.14
CA VAL A 656 -24.71 -3.64 18.03
C VAL A 656 -24.11 -4.25 16.77
N PHE A 657 -22.99 -4.98 16.88
CA PHE A 657 -22.40 -5.62 15.69
C PHE A 657 -23.24 -6.81 15.22
N GLU A 658 -23.82 -7.60 16.13
CA GLU A 658 -24.67 -8.74 15.77
C GLU A 658 -25.90 -8.29 14.94
N GLN A 659 -26.44 -7.10 15.22
CA GLN A 659 -27.59 -6.55 14.51
C GLN A 659 -27.25 -5.90 13.16
N SER A 660 -26.09 -5.24 13.07
CA SER A 660 -25.72 -4.41 11.92
C SER A 660 -24.69 -5.05 10.98
N LEU A 661 -24.04 -6.14 11.42
CA LEU A 661 -22.82 -6.70 10.83
C LEU A 661 -21.70 -5.65 10.67
N ASP A 662 -21.74 -4.56 11.44
CA ASP A 662 -20.71 -3.52 11.41
C ASP A 662 -19.42 -4.03 12.07
N ARG A 663 -18.41 -4.23 11.23
CA ARG A 663 -17.09 -4.69 11.66
C ARG A 663 -16.44 -3.74 12.66
N SER A 664 -16.74 -2.44 12.60
CA SER A 664 -16.15 -1.42 13.49
C SER A 664 -16.60 -1.62 14.94
N ALA A 665 -17.85 -2.02 15.16
CA ALA A 665 -18.37 -2.35 16.49
C ALA A 665 -17.72 -3.62 17.05
N ARG A 666 -17.46 -4.62 16.19
CA ARG A 666 -16.72 -5.84 16.58
C ARG A 666 -15.27 -5.52 17.00
N LEU A 667 -14.58 -4.65 16.25
CA LEU A 667 -13.24 -4.17 16.60
C LEU A 667 -13.23 -3.37 17.91
N PHE A 668 -14.22 -2.49 18.10
CA PHE A 668 -14.36 -1.74 19.34
C PHE A 668 -14.59 -2.67 20.54
N ALA A 669 -15.47 -3.66 20.41
CA ALA A 669 -15.70 -4.67 21.44
C ALA A 669 -14.42 -5.43 21.80
N ALA A 670 -13.63 -5.86 20.81
CA ALA A 670 -12.33 -6.48 21.02
C ALA A 670 -11.36 -5.55 21.79
N SER A 671 -11.34 -4.25 21.44
CA SER A 671 -10.52 -3.26 22.14
C SER A 671 -10.94 -3.03 23.60
N VAL A 672 -12.23 -3.09 23.92
CA VAL A 672 -12.73 -3.02 25.30
C VAL A 672 -12.34 -4.29 26.06
N PHE A 673 -12.45 -5.44 25.39
CA PHE A 673 -12.15 -6.74 25.96
C PHE A 673 -10.72 -6.75 26.53
N ILE A 674 -9.72 -6.39 25.71
CA ILE A 674 -8.29 -6.45 26.07
C ILE A 674 -7.89 -5.49 27.21
N GLU A 675 -8.72 -4.51 27.54
CA GLU A 675 -8.44 -3.55 28.61
C GLU A 675 -9.02 -3.97 29.98
N PHE A 676 -9.79 -5.06 30.07
CA PHE A 676 -10.23 -5.58 31.37
C PHE A 676 -9.09 -6.24 32.14
N GLU A 677 -8.99 -5.94 33.44
CA GLU A 677 -7.96 -6.49 34.35
C GLU A 677 -8.12 -7.99 34.57
N ASP A 678 -9.35 -8.46 34.75
CA ASP A 678 -9.70 -9.87 34.81
C ASP A 678 -10.96 -10.11 33.99
N TRP A 679 -10.77 -10.89 32.93
CA TRP A 679 -11.80 -11.32 32.00
C TRP A 679 -12.02 -12.83 31.99
N SER A 680 -11.46 -13.59 32.93
CA SER A 680 -11.60 -15.05 32.99
C SER A 680 -13.07 -15.51 33.01
N GLY A 681 -13.96 -14.73 33.61
CA GLY A 681 -15.42 -14.98 33.62
C GLY A 681 -16.18 -14.55 32.35
N LEU A 682 -15.52 -13.97 31.36
CA LEU A 682 -16.15 -13.40 30.16
C LEU A 682 -16.17 -14.32 28.95
N HIS A 683 -15.87 -15.60 29.13
CA HIS A 683 -15.87 -16.60 28.05
C HIS A 683 -17.14 -16.56 27.17
N PRO A 684 -18.39 -16.46 27.71
CA PRO A 684 -19.59 -16.38 26.88
C PRO A 684 -19.63 -15.16 25.94
N LEU A 685 -19.04 -14.03 26.36
CA LEU A 685 -18.92 -12.83 25.52
C LEU A 685 -17.80 -12.97 24.50
N ALA A 686 -16.67 -13.58 24.85
CA ALA A 686 -15.61 -13.91 23.91
C ALA A 686 -16.13 -14.84 22.78
N GLU A 687 -16.92 -15.87 23.12
CA GLU A 687 -17.53 -16.75 22.13
C GLU A 687 -18.41 -15.98 21.14
N ARG A 688 -19.24 -15.05 21.64
CA ARG A 688 -20.07 -14.19 20.79
C ARG A 688 -19.23 -13.26 19.92
N LEU A 689 -18.21 -12.63 20.50
CA LEU A 689 -17.27 -11.77 19.78
C LEU A 689 -16.55 -12.49 18.64
N LEU A 690 -16.21 -13.77 18.81
CA LEU A 690 -15.53 -14.60 17.82
C LEU A 690 -16.49 -15.37 16.89
N ALA A 691 -17.79 -15.37 17.17
CA ALA A 691 -18.78 -16.09 16.37
C ALA A 691 -18.83 -15.61 14.91
N GLU A 692 -19.31 -16.49 14.03
CA GLU A 692 -19.54 -16.20 12.60
C GLU A 692 -18.32 -15.60 11.88
N TRP A 693 -17.11 -16.02 12.27
CA TRP A 693 -15.89 -15.65 11.57
C TRP A 693 -15.90 -16.24 10.14
N ASN A 694 -16.08 -15.35 9.16
CA ASN A 694 -16.22 -15.70 7.74
C ASN A 694 -15.19 -14.98 6.85
N ILE A 695 -14.10 -14.52 7.44
CA ILE A 695 -12.99 -13.86 6.77
C ILE A 695 -11.79 -14.81 6.81
N THR A 696 -10.92 -14.75 5.81
CA THR A 696 -9.72 -15.60 5.77
C THR A 696 -8.84 -15.38 7.01
N ASN A 697 -8.34 -16.45 7.62
CA ASN A 697 -7.42 -16.35 8.75
C ASN A 697 -6.10 -15.67 8.39
N LEU A 698 -5.78 -15.50 7.10
CA LEU A 698 -4.68 -14.64 6.65
C LEU A 698 -4.82 -13.19 7.18
N VAL A 699 -6.03 -12.70 7.46
CA VAL A 699 -6.20 -11.34 8.01
C VAL A 699 -5.88 -11.22 9.50
N LEU A 700 -5.74 -12.33 10.24
CA LEU A 700 -5.41 -12.31 11.67
C LEU A 700 -4.01 -11.74 11.94
N GLY A 701 -3.15 -11.66 10.92
CA GLY A 701 -1.85 -10.99 10.98
C GLY A 701 -1.84 -9.56 10.46
N VAL A 702 -3.02 -8.98 10.17
CA VAL A 702 -3.16 -7.60 9.68
C VAL A 702 -3.68 -6.73 10.83
N ASP A 703 -3.11 -5.53 11.02
CA ASP A 703 -3.34 -4.55 12.13
C ASP A 703 -4.79 -4.24 12.54
N ARG A 704 -5.78 -4.66 11.75
CA ARG A 704 -7.20 -4.50 12.11
C ARG A 704 -7.77 -5.69 12.86
N TYR A 705 -7.19 -6.87 12.74
CA TYR A 705 -7.73 -8.12 13.32
C TYR A 705 -6.69 -8.88 14.15
N ASP A 706 -5.53 -8.29 14.36
CA ASP A 706 -4.43 -8.79 15.18
C ASP A 706 -4.81 -9.01 16.65
N THR A 707 -5.88 -8.40 17.15
CA THR A 707 -6.38 -8.57 18.53
C THR A 707 -7.19 -9.86 18.75
N PHE A 708 -7.80 -10.44 17.72
CA PHE A 708 -8.70 -11.60 17.89
C PHE A 708 -7.95 -12.88 18.26
N LEU A 709 -6.80 -13.13 17.63
CA LEU A 709 -5.97 -14.30 17.93
C LEU A 709 -5.38 -14.25 19.36
N PRO A 710 -4.81 -13.11 19.84
CA PRO A 710 -4.45 -12.89 21.25
C PRO A 710 -5.60 -13.13 22.23
N ILE A 711 -6.82 -12.65 21.93
CA ILE A 711 -7.99 -12.91 22.76
C ILE A 711 -8.24 -14.42 22.83
N ALA A 712 -8.29 -15.12 21.70
CA ALA A 712 -8.58 -16.57 21.66
C ALA A 712 -7.50 -17.43 22.35
N ARG A 713 -6.22 -17.07 22.22
CA ARG A 713 -5.08 -17.83 22.78
C ARG A 713 -4.75 -17.50 24.24
N SER A 714 -5.37 -16.47 24.82
CA SER A 714 -5.03 -15.96 26.15
C SER A 714 -5.03 -17.04 27.21
N SER A 715 -4.01 -17.06 28.07
CA SER A 715 -3.88 -17.98 29.19
C SER A 715 -4.89 -17.72 30.33
N CYS A 716 -5.70 -16.67 30.23
CA CYS A 716 -6.79 -16.40 31.18
C CYS A 716 -7.94 -17.39 31.05
N TRP A 717 -8.10 -18.03 29.88
CA TRP A 717 -9.10 -19.06 29.67
C TRP A 717 -8.60 -20.40 30.20
N SER A 718 -9.53 -21.24 30.65
CA SER A 718 -9.20 -22.65 30.88
C SER A 718 -8.70 -23.29 29.58
N PRO A 719 -7.85 -24.33 29.65
CA PRO A 719 -7.34 -25.01 28.45
C PRO A 719 -8.41 -25.33 27.40
N MET A 720 -9.58 -25.84 27.82
CA MET A 720 -10.66 -26.20 26.89
C MET A 720 -11.41 -24.98 26.33
N GLU A 721 -11.52 -23.90 27.09
CA GLU A 721 -12.09 -22.65 26.58
C GLU A 721 -11.23 -22.04 25.47
N ARG A 722 -9.88 -22.10 25.59
CA ARG A 722 -8.98 -21.68 24.49
C ARG A 722 -9.24 -22.46 23.20
N VAL A 723 -9.35 -23.78 23.30
CA VAL A 723 -9.65 -24.66 22.17
C VAL A 723 -10.98 -24.25 21.51
N LYS A 724 -12.02 -23.99 22.32
CA LYS A 724 -13.34 -23.57 21.79
C LYS A 724 -13.31 -22.19 21.13
N LEU A 725 -12.60 -21.22 21.73
CA LEU A 725 -12.47 -19.87 21.18
C LEU A 725 -11.68 -19.88 19.87
N LEU A 726 -10.55 -20.58 19.82
CA LEU A 726 -9.78 -20.76 18.58
C LEU A 726 -10.61 -21.47 17.51
N TRP A 727 -11.41 -22.48 17.88
CA TRP A 727 -12.32 -23.16 16.96
C TRP A 727 -13.38 -22.23 16.34
N ARG A 728 -13.73 -21.10 16.96
CA ARG A 728 -14.64 -20.12 16.33
C ARG A 728 -14.03 -19.46 15.09
N LEU A 729 -12.71 -19.42 14.99
CA LEU A 729 -11.97 -18.88 13.84
C LEU A 729 -11.72 -19.95 12.75
N ALA A 730 -12.08 -21.21 12.99
CA ALA A 730 -11.87 -22.34 12.07
C ALA A 730 -12.45 -22.12 10.66
N GLY A 731 -13.56 -21.39 10.55
CA GLY A 731 -14.20 -21.10 9.26
C GLY A 731 -13.38 -20.21 8.33
N GLY A 732 -12.34 -19.53 8.83
CA GLY A 732 -11.44 -18.70 8.05
C GLY A 732 -10.31 -19.46 7.35
N GLU A 733 -10.15 -20.75 7.63
CA GLU A 733 -9.18 -21.63 6.96
C GLU A 733 -9.62 -21.97 5.52
N TYR A 734 -8.67 -22.11 4.60
CA TYR A 734 -8.97 -22.45 3.22
C TYR A 734 -9.19 -23.95 3.03
N HIS A 735 -10.23 -24.32 2.28
CA HIS A 735 -10.59 -25.72 2.03
C HIS A 735 -9.45 -26.54 1.38
N PHE A 736 -8.60 -25.95 0.54
CA PHE A 736 -7.55 -26.70 -0.16
C PHE A 736 -6.36 -27.08 0.73
N GLU A 737 -6.18 -26.40 1.86
CA GLU A 737 -5.09 -26.66 2.82
C GLU A 737 -5.38 -27.93 3.63
N TRP A 738 -6.64 -28.12 4.02
CA TRP A 738 -7.06 -29.16 4.95
C TRP A 738 -7.48 -30.48 4.29
N ARG A 739 -7.05 -30.73 3.04
CA ARG A 739 -7.29 -32.01 2.36
C ARG A 739 -6.40 -33.08 2.97
N GLN A 740 -6.95 -34.29 3.14
CA GLN A 740 -6.23 -35.43 3.75
C GLN A 740 -4.82 -35.69 3.19
N LYS A 741 -4.64 -35.53 1.87
CA LYS A 741 -3.35 -35.73 1.19
C LYS A 741 -2.28 -34.70 1.58
N ASP A 742 -2.69 -33.54 2.10
CA ASP A 742 -1.84 -32.40 2.40
C ASP A 742 -1.46 -32.34 3.90
N TRP A 743 -2.14 -33.06 4.80
CA TRP A 743 -1.80 -33.08 6.23
C TRP A 743 -0.34 -33.48 6.53
N PRO A 744 0.26 -34.50 5.88
CA PRO A 744 1.68 -34.81 6.08
C PRO A 744 2.63 -33.70 5.58
N ARG A 745 2.18 -32.89 4.62
CA ARG A 745 2.94 -31.75 4.09
C ARG A 745 2.91 -30.57 5.05
N ILE A 746 1.74 -30.25 5.60
CA ILE A 746 1.57 -29.24 6.66
C ILE A 746 2.54 -29.52 7.82
N ALA A 747 2.69 -30.79 8.17
CA ALA A 747 3.52 -31.19 9.29
C ALA A 747 5.03 -31.23 9.01
N SER A 748 5.43 -31.41 7.74
CA SER A 748 6.85 -31.50 7.34
C SER A 748 7.42 -30.16 6.90
N VAL A 749 6.57 -29.19 6.56
CA VAL A 749 6.98 -27.84 6.23
C VAL A 749 5.91 -26.88 6.70
N MET A 750 6.28 -25.93 7.57
CA MET A 750 5.50 -24.72 7.90
C MET A 750 5.31 -23.85 6.64
N TRP A 751 4.57 -24.36 5.65
CA TRP A 751 4.08 -23.61 4.51
C TRP A 751 2.84 -22.87 4.97
N ILE A 752 3.05 -21.64 5.43
CA ILE A 752 2.30 -20.41 5.14
C ILE A 752 2.77 -19.37 6.16
N SER A 753 3.49 -18.36 5.68
CA SER A 753 3.60 -17.00 6.27
C SER A 753 3.86 -16.86 7.78
N SER A 754 5.13 -16.74 8.18
CA SER A 754 5.62 -16.23 9.48
C SER A 754 5.13 -16.93 10.77
N PRO A 755 6.03 -17.35 11.69
CA PRO A 755 5.66 -17.96 12.99
C PRO A 755 4.71 -17.16 13.89
N GLU A 756 4.45 -15.88 13.59
CA GLU A 756 3.68 -14.95 14.42
C GLU A 756 2.17 -14.94 14.11
N VAL A 757 1.72 -15.54 13.00
CA VAL A 757 0.33 -15.41 12.48
C VAL A 757 -0.40 -16.76 12.33
N ASP A 758 0.20 -17.86 12.80
CA ASP A 758 -0.34 -19.20 12.54
C ASP A 758 -1.44 -19.62 13.54
N TRP A 759 -2.71 -19.48 13.14
CA TRP A 759 -3.87 -19.98 13.89
C TRP A 759 -3.76 -21.48 14.18
N ALA A 760 -3.26 -22.28 13.24
CA ALA A 760 -3.13 -23.72 13.41
C ALA A 760 -2.09 -24.04 14.49
N ALA A 761 -0.97 -23.32 14.52
CA ALA A 761 0.01 -23.45 15.60
C ALA A 761 -0.58 -23.10 16.97
N ALA A 762 -1.32 -21.99 17.07
CA ALA A 762 -2.01 -21.61 18.32
C ALA A 762 -3.05 -22.65 18.76
N MET A 763 -3.75 -23.27 17.80
CA MET A 763 -4.69 -24.36 18.06
C MET A 763 -4.00 -25.62 18.57
N LEU A 764 -2.86 -26.01 17.97
CA LEU A 764 -2.07 -27.15 18.41
C LEU A 764 -1.51 -26.95 19.83
N GLU A 765 -0.97 -25.77 20.13
CA GLU A 765 -0.52 -25.41 21.47
C GLU A 765 -1.67 -25.52 22.50
N ALA A 766 -2.87 -25.03 22.14
CA ALA A 766 -4.04 -25.12 23.01
C ALA A 766 -4.45 -26.58 23.27
N ILE A 767 -4.43 -27.45 22.26
CA ILE A 767 -4.74 -28.88 22.38
C ILE A 767 -3.77 -29.57 23.35
N GLU A 768 -2.48 -29.27 23.27
CA GLU A 768 -1.46 -29.86 24.16
C GLU A 768 -1.71 -29.54 25.64
N THR A 769 -2.40 -28.43 25.95
CA THR A 769 -2.70 -28.05 27.33
C THR A 769 -3.94 -28.74 27.92
N ALA A 770 -4.80 -29.36 27.10
CA ALA A 770 -5.90 -30.22 27.54
C ALA A 770 -6.10 -31.43 26.59
N PRO A 771 -5.12 -32.35 26.52
CA PRO A 771 -5.07 -33.38 25.48
C PRO A 771 -6.35 -34.20 25.36
N SER A 772 -6.81 -34.82 26.44
CA SER A 772 -7.94 -35.75 26.39
C SER A 772 -9.26 -35.07 26.00
N ASP A 773 -9.56 -33.92 26.59
CA ASP A 773 -10.82 -33.20 26.35
C ASP A 773 -10.82 -32.51 24.98
N ALA A 774 -9.69 -31.92 24.57
CA ALA A 774 -9.56 -31.26 23.27
C ALA A 774 -9.63 -32.27 22.11
N LEU A 775 -8.96 -33.43 22.25
CA LEU A 775 -9.04 -34.51 21.27
C LEU A 775 -10.46 -35.08 21.19
N ALA A 776 -11.16 -35.25 22.33
CA ALA A 776 -12.57 -35.65 22.34
C ALA A 776 -13.46 -34.63 21.63
N PHE A 777 -13.25 -33.33 21.86
CA PHE A 777 -13.96 -32.26 21.18
C PHE A 777 -13.75 -32.27 19.65
N LEU A 778 -12.52 -32.50 19.19
CA LEU A 778 -12.24 -32.66 17.76
C LEU A 778 -12.95 -33.89 17.19
N LEU A 779 -12.96 -35.02 17.90
CA LEU A 779 -13.65 -36.25 17.47
C LEU A 779 -15.14 -36.03 17.27
N ASP A 780 -15.80 -35.26 18.15
CA ASP A 780 -17.22 -34.92 18.01
C ASP A 780 -17.49 -34.07 16.76
N SER A 781 -16.46 -33.41 16.22
CA SER A 781 -16.55 -32.59 15.01
C SER A 781 -16.21 -33.37 13.72
N PHE A 782 -15.75 -34.62 13.80
CA PHE A 782 -15.33 -35.41 12.63
C PHE A 782 -16.42 -35.57 11.59
N ASP A 783 -17.69 -35.62 12.00
CA ASP A 783 -18.83 -35.83 11.11
C ASP A 783 -19.40 -34.52 10.52
N SER A 784 -18.86 -33.36 10.90
CA SER A 784 -19.29 -32.08 10.35
C SER A 784 -19.06 -32.00 8.84
N THR A 785 -20.03 -31.46 8.11
CA THR A 785 -19.97 -31.22 6.66
C THR A 785 -20.03 -29.73 6.31
N LEU A 786 -19.87 -28.85 7.30
CA LEU A 786 -19.84 -27.41 7.07
C LEU A 786 -18.63 -27.04 6.19
N PRO A 787 -18.82 -26.30 5.09
CA PRO A 787 -17.73 -25.97 4.18
C PRO A 787 -16.72 -25.01 4.83
N LEU A 788 -15.46 -25.12 4.42
CA LEU A 788 -14.40 -24.15 4.73
C LEU A 788 -14.42 -23.01 3.70
N MET A 789 -13.59 -21.98 3.93
CA MET A 789 -13.54 -20.83 3.03
C MET A 789 -13.02 -21.23 1.64
N GLY A 790 -13.65 -20.71 0.58
CA GLY A 790 -13.13 -20.74 -0.79
C GLY A 790 -13.49 -21.97 -1.65
N GLY A 791 -14.20 -22.98 -1.13
CA GLY A 791 -14.59 -24.16 -1.92
C GLY A 791 -15.11 -25.34 -1.10
N ASP A 792 -15.28 -26.51 -1.74
CA ASP A 792 -15.89 -27.72 -1.17
C ASP A 792 -14.94 -28.94 -1.08
N GLU A 793 -13.64 -28.76 -1.37
CA GLU A 793 -12.68 -29.88 -1.33
C GLU A 793 -12.37 -30.40 0.09
N ALA A 794 -12.62 -29.60 1.12
CA ALA A 794 -12.53 -29.99 2.53
C ALA A 794 -13.56 -29.22 3.37
N CYS A 795 -14.00 -29.84 4.45
CA CYS A 795 -14.99 -29.30 5.38
C CYS A 795 -14.44 -29.20 6.81
N ILE A 796 -15.22 -28.64 7.73
CA ILE A 796 -14.89 -28.56 9.16
C ILE A 796 -14.53 -29.95 9.74
N GLY A 797 -15.16 -31.03 9.26
CA GLY A 797 -14.81 -32.38 9.66
C GLY A 797 -13.42 -32.81 9.18
N ASP A 798 -12.97 -32.35 8.01
CA ASP A 798 -11.61 -32.63 7.51
C ASP A 798 -10.56 -31.80 8.25
N LEU A 799 -10.88 -30.55 8.58
CA LEU A 799 -10.07 -29.72 9.49
C LEU A 799 -9.89 -30.38 10.86
N ALA A 800 -10.98 -30.87 11.47
CA ALA A 800 -10.92 -31.58 12.75
C ALA A 800 -10.02 -32.81 12.69
N GLN A 801 -10.15 -33.62 11.63
CA GLN A 801 -9.31 -34.80 11.40
C GLN A 801 -7.83 -34.41 11.18
N GLY A 802 -7.57 -33.34 10.44
CA GLY A 802 -6.24 -32.81 10.20
C GLY A 802 -5.56 -32.35 11.50
N LEU A 803 -6.24 -31.54 12.31
CA LEU A 803 -5.73 -31.10 13.62
C LEU A 803 -5.50 -32.27 14.58
N PHE A 804 -6.41 -33.25 14.59
CA PHE A 804 -6.26 -34.47 15.39
C PHE A 804 -5.01 -35.27 14.95
N PHE A 805 -4.80 -35.40 13.64
CA PHE A 805 -3.59 -36.04 13.09
C PHE A 805 -2.32 -35.27 13.43
N LEU A 806 -2.30 -33.94 13.29
CA LEU A 806 -1.13 -33.11 13.60
C LEU A 806 -0.77 -33.16 15.09
N SER A 807 -1.78 -33.18 15.98
CA SER A 807 -1.57 -33.29 17.44
C SER A 807 -0.94 -34.62 17.87
N SER A 808 -0.98 -35.65 17.02
CA SER A 808 -0.41 -36.96 17.36
C SER A 808 1.12 -36.98 17.48
N ASP A 809 1.81 -35.95 16.95
CA ASP A 809 3.27 -35.82 17.06
C ASP A 809 3.72 -35.72 18.53
N SER A 810 2.94 -35.02 19.37
CA SER A 810 3.21 -34.86 20.81
C SER A 810 2.28 -35.71 21.70
N LEU A 811 1.14 -36.18 21.18
CA LEU A 811 0.08 -36.86 21.94
C LEU A 811 -0.29 -38.25 21.37
N LEU A 812 0.70 -39.02 20.92
CA LEU A 812 0.48 -40.29 20.24
C LEU A 812 -0.32 -41.31 21.08
N THR A 813 -0.02 -41.42 22.38
CA THR A 813 -0.66 -42.42 23.25
C THR A 813 -2.15 -42.11 23.42
N GLU A 814 -2.47 -40.85 23.70
CA GLU A 814 -3.82 -40.33 23.92
C GLU A 814 -4.66 -40.45 22.65
N THR A 815 -4.09 -40.10 21.50
CA THR A 815 -4.78 -40.20 20.20
C THR A 815 -5.10 -41.65 19.84
N LEU A 816 -4.16 -42.59 20.02
CA LEU A 816 -4.39 -44.02 19.78
C LEU A 816 -5.41 -44.61 20.76
N GLU A 817 -5.36 -44.24 22.04
CA GLU A 817 -6.33 -44.73 23.05
C GLU A 817 -7.77 -44.29 22.74
N LEU A 818 -7.95 -43.06 22.26
CA LEU A 818 -9.27 -42.54 21.87
C LEU A 818 -9.77 -43.19 20.57
N LEU A 819 -8.91 -43.35 19.56
CA LEU A 819 -9.31 -43.91 18.25
C LEU A 819 -9.54 -45.42 18.27
N CYS A 820 -8.73 -46.17 19.03
CA CYS A 820 -8.76 -47.63 19.00
C CYS A 820 -10.12 -48.19 19.46
N ASN A 821 -10.85 -47.45 20.29
CA ASN A 821 -12.18 -47.82 20.78
C ASN A 821 -13.34 -47.31 19.91
N ARG A 822 -13.06 -46.58 18.83
CA ARG A 822 -14.08 -46.03 17.92
C ARG A 822 -14.22 -46.86 16.65
N THR A 823 -15.43 -46.85 16.10
CA THR A 823 -15.81 -47.54 14.86
C THR A 823 -16.30 -46.54 13.84
N GLY A 824 -15.82 -46.61 12.60
CA GLY A 824 -16.26 -45.74 11.51
C GLY A 824 -15.12 -45.46 10.54
N ARG A 825 -15.47 -45.15 9.29
CA ARG A 825 -14.49 -44.99 8.21
C ARG A 825 -13.53 -43.81 8.45
N ARG A 826 -14.02 -42.68 8.95
CA ARG A 826 -13.21 -41.49 9.26
C ARG A 826 -12.20 -41.77 10.38
N PHE A 827 -12.64 -42.35 11.49
CA PHE A 827 -11.75 -42.75 12.61
C PHE A 827 -10.66 -43.72 12.18
N ALA A 828 -11.03 -44.77 11.42
CA ALA A 828 -10.05 -45.75 10.91
C ALA A 828 -9.04 -45.11 9.95
N THR A 829 -9.45 -44.07 9.20
CA THR A 829 -8.57 -43.35 8.28
C THR A 829 -7.55 -42.52 9.05
N VAL A 830 -7.96 -41.78 10.08
CA VAL A 830 -7.04 -41.00 10.92
C VAL A 830 -6.12 -41.91 11.74
N GLU A 831 -6.66 -42.99 12.34
CA GLU A 831 -5.89 -44.02 13.06
C GLU A 831 -4.78 -44.57 12.16
N ARG A 832 -5.12 -44.88 10.90
CA ARG A 832 -4.16 -45.36 9.93
C ARG A 832 -3.05 -44.36 9.65
N LEU A 833 -3.40 -43.09 9.39
CA LEU A 833 -2.40 -42.06 9.08
C LEU A 833 -1.45 -41.81 10.25
N ILE A 834 -1.95 -41.81 11.49
CA ILE A 834 -1.13 -41.65 12.70
C ILE A 834 -0.13 -42.80 12.83
N VAL A 835 -0.59 -44.04 12.67
CA VAL A 835 0.29 -45.23 12.73
C VAL A 835 1.29 -45.24 11.56
N GLU A 836 0.88 -44.84 10.36
CA GLU A 836 1.79 -44.74 9.20
C GLU A 836 2.91 -43.72 9.43
N ARG A 837 2.63 -42.65 10.17
CA ARG A 837 3.55 -41.56 10.45
C ARG A 837 4.56 -41.88 11.55
N SER A 838 4.11 -42.52 12.64
CA SER A 838 4.94 -42.85 13.82
C SER A 838 4.90 -44.36 14.10
N PRO A 839 5.41 -45.19 13.17
CA PRO A 839 5.18 -46.63 13.22
C PRO A 839 5.95 -47.33 14.34
N GLN A 840 7.11 -46.81 14.74
CA GLN A 840 7.92 -47.42 15.81
C GLN A 840 7.25 -47.24 17.17
N GLU A 841 6.77 -46.04 17.44
CA GLU A 841 6.08 -45.69 18.67
C GLU A 841 4.71 -46.39 18.75
N ALA A 842 3.99 -46.52 17.63
CA ALA A 842 2.77 -47.31 17.54
C ALA A 842 3.02 -48.81 17.82
N LEU A 843 4.10 -49.38 17.26
CA LEU A 843 4.53 -50.75 17.53
C LEU A 843 4.83 -50.98 19.02
N GLU A 844 5.53 -50.04 19.65
CA GLU A 844 5.83 -50.08 21.08
C GLU A 844 4.54 -49.97 21.92
N TRP A 845 3.61 -49.09 21.54
CA TRP A 845 2.30 -48.98 22.19
C TRP A 845 1.49 -50.29 22.09
N ILE A 846 1.46 -50.94 20.92
CA ILE A 846 0.78 -52.25 20.76
C ILE A 846 1.44 -53.31 21.64
N ARG A 847 2.77 -53.36 21.65
CA ARG A 847 3.55 -54.33 22.44
C ARG A 847 3.31 -54.16 23.93
N THR A 848 3.26 -52.92 24.42
CA THR A 848 3.01 -52.60 25.84
C THR A 848 1.58 -52.89 26.28
N LYS A 849 0.56 -52.67 25.42
CA LYS A 849 -0.83 -53.11 25.70
C LYS A 849 -0.94 -54.64 25.74
N GLY A 850 -0.19 -55.34 24.89
CA GLY A 850 -0.17 -56.79 24.79
C GLY A 850 -1.34 -57.37 23.99
N PRO A 851 -1.21 -58.63 23.52
CA PRO A 851 -2.11 -59.20 22.50
C PRO A 851 -3.51 -59.54 23.04
N ASN A 852 -3.70 -59.54 24.36
CA ASN A 852 -4.97 -59.84 25.01
C ASN A 852 -5.79 -58.59 25.36
N ALA A 853 -5.19 -57.40 25.31
CA ALA A 853 -5.86 -56.14 25.61
C ALA A 853 -6.63 -55.56 24.41
N LEU A 854 -6.32 -56.02 23.20
CA LEU A 854 -6.92 -55.57 21.95
C LEU A 854 -7.71 -56.71 21.31
N SER A 855 -8.89 -56.41 20.77
CA SER A 855 -9.66 -57.37 19.97
C SER A 855 -8.94 -57.68 18.64
N ASN A 856 -9.21 -58.85 18.06
CA ASN A 856 -8.67 -59.22 16.73
C ASN A 856 -8.97 -58.14 15.67
N HIS A 857 -10.13 -57.48 15.74
CA HIS A 857 -10.49 -56.41 14.83
C HIS A 857 -9.63 -55.15 15.03
N GLN A 858 -9.35 -54.77 16.28
CA GLN A 858 -8.45 -53.65 16.59
C GLN A 858 -7.01 -53.95 16.16
N LEU A 859 -6.52 -55.16 16.45
CA LEU A 859 -5.20 -55.61 16.01
C LEU A 859 -5.08 -55.57 14.49
N LEU A 860 -6.07 -56.06 13.75
CA LEU A 860 -6.06 -56.01 12.28
C LEU A 860 -5.97 -54.58 11.75
N ARG A 861 -6.80 -53.65 12.26
CA ARG A 861 -6.76 -52.25 11.83
C ARG A 861 -5.39 -51.60 12.08
N LEU A 862 -4.83 -51.81 13.26
CA LEU A 862 -3.53 -51.25 13.63
C LEU A 862 -2.40 -51.90 12.82
N PHE A 863 -2.44 -53.22 12.61
CA PHE A 863 -1.45 -53.93 11.80
C PHE A 863 -1.49 -53.55 10.33
N GLU A 864 -2.68 -53.39 9.76
CA GLU A 864 -2.87 -52.92 8.38
C GLU A 864 -2.37 -51.48 8.17
N ALA A 865 -2.30 -50.69 9.24
CA ALA A 865 -1.77 -49.35 9.22
C ALA A 865 -0.24 -49.26 9.38
N ILE A 866 0.43 -50.31 9.84
CA ILE A 866 1.89 -50.30 9.98
C ILE A 866 2.51 -50.29 8.57
N PRO A 867 3.39 -49.32 8.27
CA PRO A 867 4.11 -49.29 7.01
C PRO A 867 4.86 -50.59 6.77
N GLN A 868 4.67 -51.10 5.58
CA GLN A 868 5.10 -52.42 5.16
C GLN A 868 6.61 -52.68 5.26
N ARG A 869 7.47 -51.67 5.41
CA ARG A 869 8.93 -51.86 5.57
C ARG A 869 9.47 -51.30 6.90
N THR A 870 8.63 -51.29 7.93
CA THR A 870 9.04 -50.78 9.24
C THR A 870 10.12 -51.71 9.83
N PRO A 871 11.33 -51.21 10.12
CA PRO A 871 12.36 -52.02 10.75
C PRO A 871 11.91 -52.42 12.16
N LEU A 872 12.11 -53.69 12.52
CA LEU A 872 11.75 -54.23 13.82
C LEU A 872 13.00 -54.42 14.67
N ASP A 873 12.92 -54.06 15.94
CA ASP A 873 13.94 -54.44 16.92
C ASP A 873 13.75 -55.91 17.36
N GLY A 874 14.71 -56.44 18.11
CA GLY A 874 14.68 -57.83 18.59
C GLY A 874 13.41 -58.17 19.40
N PRO A 875 13.02 -57.37 20.41
CA PRO A 875 11.80 -57.59 21.19
C PRO A 875 10.52 -57.59 20.34
N THR A 876 10.37 -56.63 19.42
CA THR A 876 9.19 -56.52 18.55
C THR A 876 9.13 -57.68 17.55
N THR A 877 10.29 -58.10 17.00
CA THR A 877 10.39 -59.29 16.15
C THR A 877 9.90 -60.53 16.88
N GLN A 878 10.35 -60.76 18.12
CA GLN A 878 9.90 -61.89 18.94
C GLN A 878 8.41 -61.83 19.26
N PHE A 879 7.86 -60.64 19.51
CA PHE A 879 6.44 -60.43 19.74
C PHE A 879 5.60 -60.88 18.53
N PHE A 880 5.92 -60.42 17.31
CA PHE A 880 5.18 -60.81 16.10
C PHE A 880 5.39 -62.27 15.71
N GLN A 881 6.58 -62.83 15.89
CA GLN A 881 6.82 -64.27 15.67
C GLN A 881 6.00 -65.12 16.65
N GLY A 882 5.97 -64.73 17.93
CA GLY A 882 5.14 -65.36 18.95
C GLY A 882 3.65 -65.29 18.60
N LEU A 883 3.18 -64.11 18.19
CA LEU A 883 1.78 -63.89 17.82
C LEU A 883 1.39 -64.67 16.56
N ALA A 884 2.22 -64.65 15.51
CA ALA A 884 2.00 -65.39 14.26
C ALA A 884 1.90 -66.91 14.48
N ASN A 885 2.64 -67.45 15.46
CA ASN A 885 2.64 -68.88 15.77
C ASN A 885 1.52 -69.30 16.74
N THR A 886 0.96 -68.38 17.52
CA THR A 886 -0.03 -68.69 18.57
C THR A 886 -1.45 -68.26 18.23
N THR A 887 -1.63 -67.26 17.36
CA THR A 887 -2.96 -66.77 16.96
C THR A 887 -3.71 -67.82 16.13
N LYS A 888 -5.01 -67.97 16.39
CA LYS A 888 -5.91 -68.84 15.62
C LYS A 888 -6.63 -68.08 14.49
N ASN A 889 -6.47 -66.77 14.42
CA ASN A 889 -7.10 -65.94 13.39
C ASN A 889 -6.16 -65.83 12.18
N ALA A 890 -6.55 -66.43 11.06
CA ALA A 890 -5.73 -66.46 9.84
C ALA A 890 -5.40 -65.06 9.29
N ALA A 891 -6.28 -64.09 9.45
CA ALA A 891 -6.01 -62.71 9.01
C ALA A 891 -4.97 -62.03 9.91
N VAL A 892 -5.06 -62.21 11.24
CA VAL A 892 -4.05 -61.68 12.18
C VAL A 892 -2.70 -62.35 11.94
N GLN A 893 -2.70 -63.66 11.69
CA GLN A 893 -1.51 -64.41 11.34
C GLN A 893 -0.86 -63.89 10.06
N LEU A 894 -1.63 -63.71 8.98
CA LEU A 894 -1.15 -63.19 7.71
C LEU A 894 -0.54 -61.79 7.87
N GLN A 895 -1.17 -60.90 8.64
CA GLN A 895 -0.62 -59.56 8.90
C GLN A 895 0.66 -59.60 9.76
N CYS A 896 0.77 -60.52 10.72
CA CYS A 896 2.03 -60.70 11.44
C CYS A 896 3.16 -61.16 10.51
N LEU A 897 2.86 -62.10 9.59
CA LEU A 897 3.81 -62.53 8.56
C LEU A 897 4.17 -61.39 7.60
N ALA A 898 3.22 -60.52 7.26
CA ALA A 898 3.43 -59.35 6.43
C ALA A 898 4.40 -58.35 7.08
N ILE A 899 4.19 -58.02 8.36
CA ILE A 899 5.07 -57.14 9.14
C ILE A 899 6.49 -57.73 9.25
N LEU A 900 6.61 -59.03 9.52
CA LEU A 900 7.91 -59.73 9.58
C LEU A 900 8.61 -59.76 8.21
N CYS A 901 7.88 -60.10 7.14
CA CYS A 901 8.37 -60.08 5.76
C CYS A 901 8.94 -58.69 5.40
N GLY A 902 8.19 -57.64 5.76
CA GLY A 902 8.58 -56.25 5.61
C GLY A 902 9.91 -55.87 6.24
N SER A 903 10.20 -56.46 7.40
CA SER A 903 11.44 -56.28 8.17
C SER A 903 12.63 -57.08 7.64
N GLY A 904 12.43 -57.89 6.58
CA GLY A 904 13.48 -58.71 5.95
C GLY A 904 13.49 -60.19 6.35
N ASP A 905 12.45 -60.71 7.02
CA ASP A 905 12.35 -62.12 7.37
C ASP A 905 11.95 -62.98 6.14
N GLU A 906 12.94 -63.59 5.49
CA GLU A 906 12.74 -64.44 4.29
C GLU A 906 11.86 -65.68 4.57
N HIS A 907 11.86 -66.19 5.81
CA HIS A 907 11.02 -67.32 6.19
C HIS A 907 9.55 -66.89 6.29
N ALA A 908 9.29 -65.73 6.90
CA ALA A 908 7.96 -65.12 6.91
C ALA A 908 7.48 -64.79 5.49
N ALA A 909 8.35 -64.25 4.63
CA ALA A 909 8.04 -63.95 3.23
C ALA A 909 7.62 -65.20 2.45
N THR A 910 8.34 -66.31 2.63
CA THR A 910 8.00 -67.58 1.98
C THR A 910 6.65 -68.12 2.47
N ARG A 911 6.42 -68.12 3.78
CA ARG A 911 5.14 -68.57 4.38
C ARG A 911 3.98 -67.70 3.93
N MET A 912 4.16 -66.38 3.89
CA MET A 912 3.16 -65.44 3.39
C MET A 912 2.80 -65.72 1.93
N LEU A 913 3.80 -65.94 1.05
CA LEU A 913 3.58 -66.25 -0.36
C LEU A 913 2.90 -67.60 -0.62
N ASP A 914 2.75 -68.47 0.38
CA ASP A 914 2.01 -69.73 0.26
C ASP A 914 0.54 -69.60 0.66
N GLU A 915 0.16 -68.50 1.32
CA GLU A 915 -1.22 -68.22 1.67
C GLU A 915 -2.04 -67.86 0.42
N ASN A 916 -3.34 -68.22 0.44
CA ASN A 916 -4.26 -67.93 -0.67
C ASN A 916 -4.90 -66.54 -0.57
N ALA A 917 -4.87 -65.92 0.62
CA ALA A 917 -5.48 -64.62 0.89
C ALA A 917 -4.51 -63.43 0.70
N ILE A 918 -3.39 -63.64 0.00
CA ILE A 918 -2.44 -62.56 -0.30
C ILE A 918 -3.03 -61.54 -1.29
N THR A 919 -2.57 -60.31 -1.16
CA THR A 919 -3.01 -59.15 -1.93
C THR A 919 -1.80 -58.46 -2.56
N PRO A 920 -1.96 -57.50 -3.49
CA PRO A 920 -0.84 -56.76 -4.06
C PRO A 920 0.00 -56.03 -2.99
N ALA A 921 -0.63 -55.62 -1.88
CA ALA A 921 0.07 -55.07 -0.72
C ALA A 921 1.08 -56.07 -0.12
N HIS A 922 0.69 -57.34 0.00
CA HIS A 922 1.59 -58.38 0.51
C HIS A 922 2.76 -58.65 -0.44
N THR A 923 2.53 -58.62 -1.76
CA THR A 923 3.61 -58.87 -2.73
C THR A 923 4.54 -57.67 -2.91
N ALA A 924 4.12 -56.46 -2.53
CA ALA A 924 5.00 -55.29 -2.47
C ALA A 924 6.13 -55.43 -1.44
N LEU A 925 5.91 -56.21 -0.38
CA LEU A 925 6.91 -56.52 0.64
C LEU A 925 8.13 -57.26 0.08
N LEU A 926 7.99 -57.92 -1.07
CA LEU A 926 9.11 -58.59 -1.71
C LEU A 926 10.22 -57.60 -2.11
N LEU A 927 9.88 -56.34 -2.31
CA LEU A 927 10.85 -55.28 -2.62
C LEU A 927 11.76 -54.93 -1.43
N SER A 928 11.51 -55.47 -0.22
CA SER A 928 12.46 -55.41 0.91
C SER A 928 13.66 -56.36 0.74
N PHE A 929 13.64 -57.22 -0.28
CA PHE A 929 14.72 -58.16 -0.59
C PHE A 929 15.48 -57.72 -1.84
N ASP A 930 16.75 -58.09 -1.94
CA ASP A 930 17.61 -57.85 -3.09
C ASP A 930 18.20 -59.16 -3.67
N GLY A 931 18.91 -59.02 -4.79
CA GLY A 931 19.68 -60.10 -5.42
C GLY A 931 18.91 -61.41 -5.65
N ASP A 932 19.51 -62.52 -5.20
CA ASP A 932 18.97 -63.87 -5.43
C ASP A 932 17.68 -64.12 -4.64
N SER A 933 17.54 -63.58 -3.43
CA SER A 933 16.34 -63.75 -2.61
C SER A 933 15.14 -63.04 -3.26
N PHE A 934 15.31 -61.81 -3.76
CA PHE A 934 14.28 -61.13 -4.54
C PHE A 934 13.86 -61.94 -5.78
N THR A 935 14.85 -62.39 -6.56
CA THR A 935 14.62 -63.14 -7.80
C THR A 935 13.85 -64.44 -7.55
N ARG A 936 14.18 -65.17 -6.48
CA ARG A 936 13.47 -66.40 -6.09
C ARG A 936 12.03 -66.14 -5.66
N LEU A 937 11.80 -65.11 -4.83
CA LEU A 937 10.48 -64.77 -4.33
C LEU A 937 9.55 -64.27 -5.44
N VAL A 938 10.06 -63.41 -6.33
CA VAL A 938 9.35 -62.96 -7.54
C VAL A 938 9.07 -64.13 -8.47
N GLY A 939 10.05 -65.01 -8.69
CA GLY A 939 9.86 -66.22 -9.49
C GLY A 939 8.76 -67.14 -8.95
N ARG A 940 8.67 -67.27 -7.61
CA ARG A 940 7.59 -68.02 -6.94
C ARG A 940 6.22 -67.36 -7.18
N LEU A 941 6.12 -66.05 -7.02
CA LEU A 941 4.87 -65.30 -7.28
C LEU A 941 4.42 -65.43 -8.74
N VAL A 942 5.33 -65.20 -9.70
CA VAL A 942 5.04 -65.29 -11.14
C VAL A 942 4.58 -66.69 -11.51
N LYS A 943 5.23 -67.73 -10.97
CA LYS A 943 4.80 -69.11 -11.18
C LYS A 943 3.37 -69.33 -10.71
N ARG A 944 2.99 -68.85 -9.51
CA ARG A 944 1.61 -68.97 -9.00
C ARG A 944 0.60 -68.21 -9.88
N VAL A 945 0.98 -67.06 -10.44
CA VAL A 945 0.14 -66.29 -11.37
C VAL A 945 -0.05 -67.03 -12.69
N VAL A 946 1.03 -67.52 -13.29
CA VAL A 946 1.01 -68.29 -14.56
C VAL A 946 0.21 -69.58 -14.40
N ASP A 947 0.38 -70.28 -13.27
CA ASP A 947 -0.35 -71.51 -12.93
C ASP A 947 -1.81 -71.24 -12.50
N ARG A 948 -2.28 -69.98 -12.50
CA ARG A 948 -3.62 -69.54 -12.07
C ARG A 948 -3.99 -69.93 -10.62
N GLN A 949 -3.00 -70.09 -9.76
CA GLN A 949 -3.22 -70.30 -8.33
C GLN A 949 -3.61 -69.00 -7.62
N VAL A 950 -3.21 -67.86 -8.18
CA VAL A 950 -3.51 -66.51 -7.68
C VAL A 950 -3.72 -65.53 -8.85
N SER A 951 -4.34 -64.38 -8.58
CA SER A 951 -4.64 -63.36 -9.60
C SER A 951 -3.38 -62.65 -10.12
N ALA A 952 -3.36 -62.30 -11.42
CA ALA A 952 -2.33 -61.46 -12.02
C ALA A 952 -2.27 -60.04 -11.43
N GLU A 953 -3.33 -59.60 -10.74
CA GLU A 953 -3.33 -58.34 -9.99
C GLU A 953 -2.23 -58.28 -8.92
N LEU A 954 -1.79 -59.43 -8.40
CA LEU A 954 -0.71 -59.49 -7.41
C LEU A 954 0.64 -58.99 -7.94
N LEU A 955 0.85 -59.00 -9.26
CA LEU A 955 2.06 -58.45 -9.87
C LEU A 955 2.16 -56.92 -9.72
N ARG A 956 1.03 -56.24 -9.48
CA ARG A 956 1.03 -54.80 -9.17
C ARG A 956 1.79 -54.48 -7.89
N GLY A 957 1.87 -55.42 -6.95
CA GLY A 957 2.63 -55.23 -5.70
C GLY A 957 4.11 -54.98 -5.95
N LEU A 958 4.69 -55.68 -6.93
CA LEU A 958 6.11 -55.59 -7.29
C LEU A 958 6.54 -54.21 -7.80
N VAL A 959 5.58 -53.33 -8.07
CA VAL A 959 5.79 -52.00 -8.60
C VAL A 959 5.04 -50.94 -7.78
N HIS A 960 4.46 -51.34 -6.65
CA HIS A 960 3.65 -50.46 -5.80
C HIS A 960 4.50 -49.39 -5.10
N THR A 961 5.78 -49.67 -4.89
CA THR A 961 6.81 -48.71 -4.46
C THR A 961 7.91 -48.65 -5.51
N ALA A 962 8.71 -47.57 -5.53
CA ALA A 962 9.78 -47.41 -6.50
C ALA A 962 10.80 -48.57 -6.34
N PRO A 963 10.97 -49.44 -7.35
CA PRO A 963 11.93 -50.53 -7.27
C PRO A 963 13.35 -50.00 -7.40
N ASP A 964 14.30 -50.68 -6.74
CA ASP A 964 15.73 -50.40 -6.89
C ASP A 964 16.22 -50.80 -8.29
N GLU A 965 17.35 -50.23 -8.74
CA GLU A 965 17.87 -50.45 -10.10
C GLU A 965 18.02 -51.95 -10.45
N GLY A 966 18.47 -52.76 -9.48
CA GLY A 966 18.64 -54.21 -9.62
C GLY A 966 17.34 -55.02 -9.66
N GLN A 967 16.21 -54.41 -9.26
CA GLN A 967 14.89 -55.06 -9.22
C GLN A 967 14.08 -54.80 -10.50
N VAL A 968 14.34 -53.71 -11.22
CA VAL A 968 13.58 -53.30 -12.42
C VAL A 968 13.58 -54.36 -13.52
N ALA A 969 14.75 -54.95 -13.82
CA ALA A 969 14.84 -55.97 -14.87
C ALA A 969 14.05 -57.26 -14.53
N PRO A 970 14.22 -57.89 -13.35
CA PRO A 970 13.39 -59.03 -12.92
C PRO A 970 11.88 -58.74 -12.95
N ILE A 971 11.45 -57.57 -12.49
CA ILE A 971 10.03 -57.16 -12.50
C ILE A 971 9.52 -57.02 -13.93
N THR A 972 10.30 -56.40 -14.81
CA THR A 972 9.92 -56.21 -16.22
C THR A 972 9.80 -57.56 -16.93
N THR A 973 10.73 -58.49 -16.67
CA THR A 973 10.66 -59.87 -17.17
C THR A 973 9.40 -60.57 -16.65
N ALA A 974 9.08 -60.45 -15.36
CA ALA A 974 7.88 -61.03 -14.76
C ALA A 974 6.58 -60.52 -15.44
N LEU A 975 6.48 -59.21 -15.68
CA LEU A 975 5.33 -58.61 -16.36
C LEU A 975 5.22 -59.05 -17.82
N LEU A 976 6.34 -59.11 -18.54
CA LEU A 976 6.39 -59.59 -19.92
C LEU A 976 5.99 -61.08 -20.01
N THR A 977 6.49 -61.93 -19.13
CA THR A 977 6.15 -63.37 -19.08
C THR A 977 4.66 -63.57 -18.79
N SER A 978 4.09 -62.80 -17.86
CA SER A 978 2.65 -62.82 -17.59
C SER A 978 1.83 -62.38 -18.80
N LEU A 979 2.23 -61.28 -19.45
CA LEU A 979 1.53 -60.74 -20.63
C LEU A 979 1.56 -61.73 -21.82
N GLN A 980 2.69 -62.40 -22.03
CA GLN A 980 2.86 -63.39 -23.09
C GLN A 980 2.02 -64.64 -22.85
N SER A 981 1.93 -65.08 -21.60
CA SER A 981 1.20 -66.30 -21.23
C SER A 981 -0.31 -66.08 -21.19
N ASN A 982 -0.77 -64.90 -20.75
CA ASN A 982 -2.19 -64.57 -20.64
C ASN A 982 -2.46 -63.10 -21.05
N PRO A 983 -2.71 -62.81 -22.34
CA PRO A 983 -3.00 -61.45 -22.82
C PRO A 983 -4.25 -60.79 -22.19
N ALA A 984 -5.16 -61.59 -21.62
CA ALA A 984 -6.35 -61.10 -20.92
C ALA A 984 -6.02 -60.26 -19.66
N ASP A 985 -4.81 -60.40 -19.11
CA ASP A 985 -4.37 -59.71 -17.89
C ASP A 985 -3.88 -58.27 -18.14
N ILE A 986 -4.02 -57.76 -19.37
CA ILE A 986 -3.48 -56.47 -19.82
C ILE A 986 -3.87 -55.27 -18.95
N ALA A 987 -5.07 -55.27 -18.36
CA ALA A 987 -5.50 -54.19 -17.48
C ALA A 987 -4.74 -54.16 -16.13
N ALA A 988 -4.41 -55.35 -15.58
CA ALA A 988 -3.59 -55.46 -14.39
C ALA A 988 -2.15 -55.03 -14.68
N ILE A 989 -1.62 -55.49 -15.83
CA ILE A 989 -0.25 -55.23 -16.31
C ILE A 989 -0.05 -53.76 -16.71
N GLY A 990 -1.04 -53.11 -17.31
CA GLY A 990 -0.95 -51.69 -17.70
C GLY A 990 -0.74 -50.75 -16.51
N SER A 991 -1.49 -50.97 -15.42
CA SER A 991 -1.31 -50.21 -14.17
C SER A 991 0.01 -50.56 -13.46
N ALA A 992 0.46 -51.81 -13.53
CA ALA A 992 1.78 -52.17 -13.02
C ALA A 992 2.91 -51.48 -13.83
N THR A 993 2.73 -51.38 -15.15
CA THR A 993 3.68 -50.72 -16.06
C THR A 993 3.78 -49.22 -15.78
N GLU A 994 2.66 -48.55 -15.50
CA GLU A 994 2.66 -47.14 -15.06
C GLU A 994 3.54 -46.93 -13.82
N CYS A 995 3.31 -47.72 -12.76
CA CYS A 995 4.04 -47.57 -11.51
C CYS A 995 5.54 -47.87 -11.69
N LEU A 996 5.88 -48.88 -12.49
CA LEU A 996 7.27 -49.19 -12.85
C LEU A 996 7.95 -48.01 -13.57
N LEU A 997 7.25 -47.36 -14.51
CA LEU A 997 7.79 -46.23 -15.28
C LEU A 997 8.12 -45.02 -14.38
N TYR A 998 7.34 -44.75 -13.33
CA TYR A 998 7.64 -43.68 -12.38
C TYR A 998 8.99 -43.83 -11.68
N GLY A 999 9.42 -45.07 -11.43
CA GLY A 999 10.75 -45.38 -10.88
C GLY A 999 11.81 -45.47 -11.98
N ALA A 1000 11.55 -46.26 -13.01
CA ALA A 1000 12.52 -46.58 -14.06
C ALA A 1000 12.98 -45.33 -14.83
N LEU A 1001 12.08 -44.37 -15.11
CA LEU A 1001 12.44 -43.15 -15.85
C LEU A 1001 13.34 -42.19 -15.06
N LYS A 1002 13.52 -42.39 -13.74
CA LYS A 1002 14.47 -41.62 -12.92
C LYS A 1002 15.88 -42.20 -12.93
N MET A 1003 16.05 -43.44 -13.40
CA MET A 1003 17.33 -44.13 -13.38
C MET A 1003 18.32 -43.49 -14.33
N SER A 1004 19.60 -43.55 -13.96
CA SER A 1004 20.69 -43.06 -14.82
C SER A 1004 20.82 -43.86 -16.12
N THR A 1005 20.53 -45.16 -16.06
CA THR A 1005 20.42 -46.08 -17.20
C THR A 1005 19.08 -46.81 -17.16
N VAL A 1006 18.23 -46.65 -18.17
CA VAL A 1006 16.90 -47.30 -18.20
C VAL A 1006 16.98 -48.64 -18.95
N PRO A 1007 16.55 -49.77 -18.35
CA PRO A 1007 16.59 -51.06 -19.04
C PRO A 1007 15.76 -51.07 -20.33
N PRO A 1008 16.27 -51.59 -21.47
CA PRO A 1008 15.54 -51.61 -22.75
C PRO A 1008 14.19 -52.32 -22.68
N SER A 1009 14.07 -53.31 -21.80
CA SER A 1009 12.84 -54.06 -21.57
C SER A 1009 11.68 -53.18 -21.06
N VAL A 1010 11.96 -52.04 -20.42
CA VAL A 1010 10.94 -51.09 -19.93
C VAL A 1010 10.22 -50.43 -21.12
N ALA A 1011 10.97 -50.00 -22.13
CA ALA A 1011 10.40 -49.44 -23.36
C ALA A 1011 9.65 -50.52 -24.17
N GLU A 1012 10.16 -51.75 -24.20
CA GLU A 1012 9.47 -52.90 -24.81
C GLU A 1012 8.11 -53.16 -24.15
N LEU A 1013 8.06 -53.20 -22.81
CA LEU A 1013 6.83 -53.41 -22.05
C LEU A 1013 5.80 -52.32 -22.33
N ALA A 1014 6.20 -51.04 -22.30
CA ALA A 1014 5.30 -49.92 -22.60
C ALA A 1014 4.73 -50.01 -24.03
N ASN A 1015 5.57 -50.31 -25.03
CA ASN A 1015 5.11 -50.48 -26.41
C ASN A 1015 4.17 -51.68 -26.59
N ARG A 1016 4.44 -52.80 -25.92
CA ARG A 1016 3.55 -53.97 -25.91
C ARG A 1016 2.19 -53.66 -25.30
N VAL A 1017 2.16 -52.85 -24.25
CA VAL A 1017 0.91 -52.37 -23.64
C VAL A 1017 0.14 -51.47 -24.60
N ILE A 1018 0.78 -50.47 -25.21
CA ILE A 1018 0.14 -49.55 -26.17
C ILE A 1018 -0.45 -50.31 -27.37
N ALA A 1019 0.27 -51.31 -27.89
CA ALA A 1019 -0.14 -52.12 -29.03
C ALA A 1019 -1.41 -52.97 -28.79
N THR A 1020 -1.86 -53.12 -27.54
CA THR A 1020 -3.11 -53.82 -27.22
C THR A 1020 -4.36 -52.99 -27.47
N HIS A 1021 -4.22 -51.67 -27.70
CA HIS A 1021 -5.32 -50.72 -27.86
C HIS A 1021 -6.34 -50.71 -26.69
N ASN A 1022 -5.95 -51.18 -25.51
CA ASN A 1022 -6.82 -51.19 -24.34
C ASN A 1022 -6.90 -49.80 -23.69
N ALA A 1023 -8.08 -49.21 -23.65
CA ALA A 1023 -8.28 -47.85 -23.14
C ALA A 1023 -7.86 -47.67 -21.67
N ALA A 1024 -8.10 -48.67 -20.80
CA ALA A 1024 -7.72 -48.60 -19.39
C ALA A 1024 -6.20 -48.70 -19.19
N ALA A 1025 -5.52 -49.54 -19.97
CA ALA A 1025 -4.06 -49.65 -19.92
C ALA A 1025 -3.36 -48.41 -20.50
N ASN A 1026 -3.87 -47.85 -21.61
CA ASN A 1026 -3.37 -46.60 -22.19
C ASN A 1026 -3.56 -45.41 -21.23
N ARG A 1027 -4.68 -45.34 -20.52
CA ARG A 1027 -4.93 -44.34 -19.48
C ARG A 1027 -3.85 -44.31 -18.40
N CYS A 1028 -3.41 -45.50 -17.95
CA CYS A 1028 -2.33 -45.63 -16.97
C CYS A 1028 -1.01 -45.04 -17.51
N LEU A 1029 -0.68 -45.30 -18.78
CA LEU A 1029 0.54 -44.76 -19.41
C LEU A 1029 0.48 -43.23 -19.61
N ILE A 1030 -0.71 -42.66 -19.82
CA ILE A 1030 -0.89 -41.21 -19.92
C ILE A 1030 -0.47 -40.51 -18.62
N TYR A 1031 -0.84 -41.04 -17.45
CA TYR A 1031 -0.52 -40.41 -16.16
C TYR A 1031 0.98 -40.29 -15.91
N VAL A 1032 1.77 -41.34 -16.18
CA VAL A 1032 3.23 -41.28 -16.01
C VAL A 1032 3.94 -40.47 -17.10
N THR A 1033 3.30 -40.32 -18.25
CA THR A 1033 3.83 -39.49 -19.34
C THR A 1033 3.62 -37.99 -19.07
N PHE A 1034 2.54 -37.62 -18.37
CA PHE A 1034 2.21 -36.25 -17.98
C PHE A 1034 1.90 -36.15 -16.48
N PRO A 1035 2.93 -36.23 -15.61
CA PRO A 1035 2.74 -36.24 -14.17
C PRO A 1035 2.36 -34.86 -13.63
N THR A 1036 1.57 -34.81 -12.55
CA THR A 1036 1.19 -33.56 -11.86
C THR A 1036 2.01 -33.23 -10.63
N ASN A 1037 3.13 -33.94 -10.43
CA ASN A 1037 4.00 -33.75 -9.27
C ASN A 1037 5.26 -32.99 -9.69
N ARG A 1038 5.33 -31.69 -9.39
CA ARG A 1038 6.49 -30.82 -9.71
C ARG A 1038 7.84 -31.32 -9.16
N ALA A 1039 7.83 -32.16 -8.12
CA ALA A 1039 9.05 -32.74 -7.55
C ALA A 1039 9.56 -33.98 -8.29
N TRP A 1040 8.79 -34.51 -9.26
CA TRP A 1040 9.18 -35.67 -10.06
C TRP A 1040 9.75 -35.20 -11.40
N SER A 1041 11.02 -35.54 -11.68
CA SER A 1041 11.66 -35.30 -12.98
C SER A 1041 12.38 -36.56 -13.46
N PRO A 1042 12.25 -36.95 -14.74
CA PRO A 1042 12.96 -38.10 -15.29
C PRO A 1042 14.45 -37.76 -15.53
N SER A 1043 15.29 -38.79 -15.62
CA SER A 1043 16.67 -38.66 -16.08
C SER A 1043 16.72 -38.26 -17.57
N ALA A 1044 17.90 -37.90 -18.10
CA ALA A 1044 18.03 -37.55 -19.51
C ALA A 1044 17.64 -38.71 -20.46
N GLU A 1045 17.92 -39.97 -20.08
CA GLU A 1045 17.49 -41.14 -20.82
C GLU A 1045 15.99 -41.43 -20.61
N GLY A 1046 15.51 -41.31 -19.37
CA GLY A 1046 14.09 -41.42 -19.05
C GLY A 1046 13.23 -40.41 -19.81
N ALA A 1047 13.66 -39.16 -19.94
CA ALA A 1047 12.96 -38.14 -20.71
C ALA A 1047 12.81 -38.51 -22.19
N LYS A 1048 13.82 -39.17 -22.79
CA LYS A 1048 13.73 -39.66 -24.18
C LYS A 1048 12.68 -40.77 -24.32
N ILE A 1049 12.67 -41.72 -23.38
CA ILE A 1049 11.71 -42.83 -23.37
C ILE A 1049 10.29 -42.30 -23.11
N GLN A 1050 10.13 -41.39 -22.15
CA GLN A 1050 8.86 -40.73 -21.83
C GLN A 1050 8.29 -40.00 -23.06
N ARG A 1051 9.12 -39.23 -23.78
CA ARG A 1051 8.69 -38.55 -25.02
C ARG A 1051 8.31 -39.53 -26.12
N ALA A 1052 9.00 -40.67 -26.24
CA ALA A 1052 8.65 -41.71 -27.20
C ALA A 1052 7.29 -42.35 -26.87
N ILE A 1053 7.03 -42.63 -25.58
CA ILE A 1053 5.74 -43.13 -25.09
C ILE A 1053 4.62 -42.10 -25.35
N ALA A 1054 4.85 -40.81 -25.06
CA ALA A 1054 3.91 -39.72 -25.36
C ALA A 1054 3.54 -39.65 -26.85
N ALA A 1055 4.55 -39.73 -27.71
CA ALA A 1055 4.38 -39.67 -29.15
C ALA A 1055 3.64 -40.90 -29.70
N ALA A 1056 3.84 -42.07 -29.11
CA ALA A 1056 3.12 -43.30 -29.43
C ALA A 1056 1.65 -43.22 -28.99
N LEU A 1057 1.38 -42.79 -27.75
CA LEU A 1057 0.02 -42.58 -27.24
C LEU A 1057 -0.76 -41.56 -28.07
N ALA A 1058 -0.17 -40.42 -28.41
CA ALA A 1058 -0.82 -39.41 -29.25
C ALA A 1058 -1.16 -39.90 -30.66
N ALA A 1059 -0.47 -40.94 -31.16
CA ALA A 1059 -0.72 -41.55 -32.46
C ALA A 1059 -1.76 -42.69 -32.42
N THR A 1060 -1.95 -43.34 -31.27
CA THR A 1060 -2.75 -44.58 -31.15
C THR A 1060 -4.03 -44.42 -30.33
N VAL A 1061 -4.12 -43.44 -29.44
CA VAL A 1061 -5.27 -43.22 -28.55
C VAL A 1061 -6.37 -42.45 -29.29
N THR A 1062 -7.50 -43.12 -29.52
CA THR A 1062 -8.65 -42.57 -30.24
C THR A 1062 -9.87 -42.33 -29.34
N ASP A 1063 -9.86 -42.82 -28.09
CA ASP A 1063 -10.98 -42.65 -27.16
C ASP A 1063 -11.01 -41.23 -26.56
N THR A 1064 -12.22 -40.66 -26.49
CA THR A 1064 -12.45 -39.25 -26.12
C THR A 1064 -12.02 -38.95 -24.67
N GLU A 1065 -12.16 -39.91 -23.77
CA GLU A 1065 -11.89 -39.74 -22.33
C GLU A 1065 -10.38 -39.60 -22.06
N ASN A 1066 -9.56 -40.44 -22.68
CA ASN A 1066 -8.10 -40.37 -22.58
C ASN A 1066 -7.51 -39.19 -23.35
N ARG A 1067 -8.09 -38.82 -24.51
CA ARG A 1067 -7.68 -37.60 -25.23
C ARG A 1067 -7.92 -36.36 -24.40
N SER A 1068 -9.09 -36.24 -23.77
CA SER A 1068 -9.41 -35.11 -22.88
C SER A 1068 -8.48 -35.04 -21.66
N LEU A 1069 -8.14 -36.20 -21.09
CA LEU A 1069 -7.18 -36.30 -20.00
C LEU A 1069 -5.78 -35.80 -20.42
N MET A 1070 -5.29 -36.21 -21.60
CA MET A 1070 -4.01 -35.74 -22.13
C MET A 1070 -4.01 -34.21 -22.33
N VAL A 1071 -5.08 -33.64 -22.89
CA VAL A 1071 -5.20 -32.18 -23.06
C VAL A 1071 -5.18 -31.46 -21.71
N SER A 1072 -6.00 -31.90 -20.76
CA SER A 1072 -6.04 -31.30 -19.41
C SER A 1072 -4.68 -31.29 -18.74
N ARG A 1073 -3.93 -32.40 -18.83
CA ARG A 1073 -2.58 -32.52 -18.24
C ARG A 1073 -1.55 -31.61 -18.91
N LEU A 1074 -1.59 -31.48 -20.24
CA LEU A 1074 -0.70 -30.57 -20.99
C LEU A 1074 -0.95 -29.08 -20.68
N MET A 1075 -2.17 -28.74 -20.26
CA MET A 1075 -2.61 -27.37 -20.01
C MET A 1075 -2.29 -26.85 -18.61
N HIS A 1076 -2.30 -27.73 -17.60
CA HIS A 1076 -2.15 -27.30 -16.19
C HIS A 1076 -0.68 -27.11 -15.78
N GLU A 1077 0.29 -27.85 -16.33
CA GLU A 1077 1.72 -27.73 -15.97
C GLU A 1077 2.69 -28.07 -17.13
N PRO A 1078 2.89 -27.17 -18.10
CA PRO A 1078 3.82 -27.41 -19.20
C PRO A 1078 5.24 -26.99 -18.82
N HIS A 1079 6.14 -27.95 -18.59
CA HIS A 1079 7.58 -27.68 -18.49
C HIS A 1079 8.15 -27.08 -19.79
N ASP A 1080 7.53 -27.38 -20.94
CA ASP A 1080 7.85 -26.84 -22.26
C ASP A 1080 6.55 -26.55 -23.04
N PRO A 1081 6.15 -25.27 -23.15
CA PRO A 1081 4.96 -24.87 -23.90
C PRO A 1081 4.98 -25.24 -25.38
N GLN A 1082 6.15 -25.34 -26.02
CA GLN A 1082 6.24 -25.73 -27.43
C GLN A 1082 5.99 -27.24 -27.60
N TYR A 1083 6.57 -28.05 -26.72
CA TYR A 1083 6.31 -29.50 -26.70
C TYR A 1083 4.82 -29.81 -26.50
N ALA A 1084 4.15 -29.05 -25.63
CA ALA A 1084 2.70 -29.17 -25.43
C ALA A 1084 1.91 -28.81 -26.70
N VAL A 1085 2.28 -27.73 -27.39
CA VAL A 1085 1.67 -27.34 -28.68
C VAL A 1085 1.85 -28.43 -29.74
N ASP A 1086 3.06 -28.97 -29.90
CA ASP A 1086 3.36 -29.98 -30.91
C ASP A 1086 2.55 -31.26 -30.71
N LEU A 1087 2.41 -31.70 -29.46
CA LEU A 1087 1.65 -32.90 -29.13
C LEU A 1087 0.14 -32.70 -29.31
N LEU A 1088 -0.39 -31.52 -28.93
CA LEU A 1088 -1.78 -31.15 -29.16
C LEU A 1088 -2.10 -31.09 -30.66
N CYS A 1089 -1.20 -30.53 -31.48
CA CYS A 1089 -1.36 -30.53 -32.93
C CYS A 1089 -1.36 -31.96 -33.49
N LYS A 1090 -0.47 -32.84 -33.03
CA LYS A 1090 -0.45 -34.25 -33.45
C LYS A 1090 -1.75 -34.98 -33.08
N MET A 1091 -2.32 -34.69 -31.91
CA MET A 1091 -3.62 -35.23 -31.50
C MET A 1091 -4.75 -34.71 -32.40
N LEU A 1092 -4.77 -33.43 -32.77
CA LEU A 1092 -5.76 -32.87 -33.69
C LEU A 1092 -5.64 -33.46 -35.10
N ASP A 1093 -4.43 -33.73 -35.58
CA ASP A 1093 -4.20 -34.34 -36.90
C ASP A 1093 -4.77 -35.78 -36.98
N THR A 1094 -4.92 -36.48 -35.85
CA THR A 1094 -5.56 -37.81 -35.80
C THR A 1094 -7.10 -37.77 -35.77
N ARG A 1095 -7.71 -36.62 -35.42
CA ARG A 1095 -9.18 -36.43 -35.40
C ARG A 1095 -9.52 -34.92 -35.42
N SER A 1096 -9.93 -34.42 -36.59
CA SER A 1096 -10.13 -32.98 -36.87
C SER A 1096 -11.36 -32.34 -36.21
N ASP A 1097 -12.33 -33.13 -35.77
CA ASP A 1097 -13.68 -32.67 -35.43
C ASP A 1097 -13.85 -32.38 -33.91
N ASP A 1098 -12.74 -32.28 -33.19
CA ASP A 1098 -12.68 -32.34 -31.73
C ASP A 1098 -12.87 -30.95 -31.08
N ALA A 1099 -13.91 -30.76 -30.26
CA ALA A 1099 -14.18 -29.53 -29.49
C ALA A 1099 -13.27 -29.38 -28.25
N LEU A 1100 -12.06 -29.96 -28.28
CA LEU A 1100 -11.14 -30.15 -27.16
C LEU A 1100 -10.67 -28.85 -26.48
N LEU A 1101 -10.72 -27.71 -27.16
CA LEU A 1101 -10.24 -26.40 -26.67
C LEU A 1101 -11.35 -25.39 -26.36
N ALA A 1102 -12.63 -25.77 -26.51
CA ALA A 1102 -13.75 -24.84 -26.40
C ALA A 1102 -14.18 -24.49 -24.96
N ASN A 1103 -13.85 -25.34 -23.97
CA ASN A 1103 -14.38 -25.24 -22.59
C ASN A 1103 -13.35 -24.75 -21.54
N THR A 1104 -12.41 -23.86 -21.89
CA THR A 1104 -11.35 -23.40 -20.96
C THR A 1104 -11.42 -21.89 -20.68
N GLU A 1105 -12.50 -21.44 -20.01
CA GLU A 1105 -12.54 -20.11 -19.37
C GLU A 1105 -12.16 -20.27 -17.88
N LEU A 1106 -11.18 -19.48 -17.41
CA LEU A 1106 -10.64 -19.49 -16.04
C LEU A 1106 -11.17 -18.30 -15.23
N ASP A 1107 -11.42 -18.48 -13.93
CA ASP A 1107 -11.89 -17.49 -12.96
C ASP A 1107 -10.89 -16.31 -12.77
N PRO A 1108 -11.33 -15.03 -12.88
CA PRO A 1108 -10.50 -13.84 -12.69
C PRO A 1108 -9.75 -13.71 -11.35
N ASP A 1109 -10.32 -14.23 -10.26
CA ASP A 1109 -9.72 -14.09 -8.92
C ASP A 1109 -8.64 -15.17 -8.67
N LEU A 1110 -8.63 -16.23 -9.48
CA LEU A 1110 -7.64 -17.32 -9.45
C LEU A 1110 -6.57 -17.19 -10.55
N LEU A 1111 -6.76 -16.26 -11.47
CA LEU A 1111 -5.87 -15.98 -12.61
C LEU A 1111 -4.40 -15.66 -12.24
N PRO A 1112 -4.08 -15.06 -11.07
CA PRO A 1112 -2.69 -14.91 -10.63
C PRO A 1112 -1.94 -16.24 -10.41
N LEU A 1113 -2.66 -17.37 -10.27
CA LEU A 1113 -2.09 -18.66 -9.92
C LEU A 1113 -1.71 -19.54 -11.14
N TYR A 1114 -2.19 -19.23 -12.36
CA TYR A 1114 -1.98 -20.07 -13.57
C TYR A 1114 -1.67 -19.29 -14.87
N PRO A 1115 -0.52 -18.62 -14.98
CA PRO A 1115 -0.22 -17.69 -16.07
C PRO A 1115 0.03 -18.31 -17.46
N HIS A 1116 0.24 -19.63 -17.58
CA HIS A 1116 0.70 -20.26 -18.84
C HIS A 1116 -0.42 -20.84 -19.73
N ALA A 1117 -1.58 -21.17 -19.17
CA ALA A 1117 -2.65 -21.88 -19.87
C ALA A 1117 -3.24 -21.06 -21.04
N SER A 1118 -3.47 -19.76 -20.84
CA SER A 1118 -3.99 -18.85 -21.86
C SER A 1118 -3.06 -18.73 -23.08
N THR A 1119 -1.75 -18.78 -22.85
CA THR A 1119 -0.73 -18.68 -23.91
C THR A 1119 -0.70 -19.92 -24.81
N ILE A 1120 -0.88 -21.11 -24.24
CA ILE A 1120 -0.86 -22.38 -25.00
C ILE A 1120 -2.09 -22.49 -25.90
N VAL A 1121 -3.28 -22.18 -25.38
CA VAL A 1121 -4.52 -22.15 -26.20
C VAL A 1121 -4.36 -21.22 -27.40
N ALA A 1122 -3.82 -20.02 -27.17
CA ALA A 1122 -3.61 -19.04 -28.23
C ALA A 1122 -2.65 -19.55 -29.33
N ARG A 1123 -1.56 -20.23 -28.94
CA ARG A 1123 -0.57 -20.77 -29.89
C ARG A 1123 -1.09 -21.96 -30.69
N VAL A 1124 -1.86 -22.86 -30.07
CA VAL A 1124 -2.50 -23.98 -30.79
C VAL A 1124 -3.53 -23.45 -31.79
N LYS A 1125 -4.37 -22.48 -31.39
CA LYS A 1125 -5.33 -21.81 -32.29
C LYS A 1125 -4.64 -21.09 -33.46
N ALA A 1126 -3.44 -20.55 -33.26
CA ALA A 1126 -2.66 -19.93 -34.35
C ALA A 1126 -2.06 -20.97 -35.32
N ALA A 1127 -1.60 -22.12 -34.83
CA ALA A 1127 -1.01 -23.19 -35.66
C ALA A 1127 -2.06 -24.02 -36.44
N ARG A 1128 -3.30 -24.03 -35.95
CA ARG A 1128 -4.47 -24.68 -36.55
C ARG A 1128 -5.69 -23.76 -36.37
N PRO A 1129 -5.89 -22.76 -37.25
CA PRO A 1129 -7.07 -21.89 -37.16
C PRO A 1129 -8.33 -22.73 -37.41
N PHE A 1130 -9.13 -22.94 -36.36
CA PHE A 1130 -10.42 -23.61 -36.44
C PHE A 1130 -11.38 -22.76 -37.29
N SER A 1131 -12.13 -23.39 -38.20
CA SER A 1131 -13.23 -22.76 -38.95
C SER A 1131 -14.52 -22.73 -38.16
#